data_AF-A0A0A0J536-F1
#
_entry.id   AF-A0A0A0J536-F1
#
_cell.length_a   1.000
_cell.length_b   1.000
_cell.length_c   1.000
_cell.angle_alpha   90.00
_cell.angle_beta   90.00
_cell.angle_gamma   90.00
#
_symmetry.space_group_name_H-M   'P 1'
#
loop_
_entity.id
_entity.type
_entity.pdbx_description
1 polymer ?
#
loop_
_entity_poly.entity_id
_entity_poly.type
_entity_poly.pdbx_seq_one_letter_code
_entity_poly.pdbx_strand_id
1 'polypeptide(L)'
;MSTTRMARRTSSRLATAAVTGALTWVGVMPAQAQAAAITSIVFNNVSGAPALNADPASTDDVDDIPVTSGRDLFLPASTSVQGLSGWVLSDNGTQEAFDADDYSLTPSSTAGEYVLDFDRSDLGAPVKVHTSAKVPSMFITTGSGLAAIEADKEFEDTGGTMAMVDEATGTVFNGALSEMKGRGNSTWGYVKKPYQIKLPTNTELVPGAGAHKTWILLANYLDASLIRNKVAYDLEGDVLRRAGAMDHSIKGRMIDLFIDGGFRGSYFLTEKVQVGATRLAITDLQKANETANPGLSSLTPTRTTSLAGAPGIREASYVPFTNTPAGFEQSGFLLEMDFAAGARGERSYVITKQGTPFTVKAPEDANAEQLAFVGRKLQRLEDAISSPTGRNSQGEHFSELIDVPSWARYYLVQEMTANDDAFKSSTYMYMDKGGALHAGPVWDADRTMGALNTAPAVDRVHVGDPARVKPRWIHQLLAQPAFRSAVKQAHATVVGPAVGAIVSKTGHLADAASEVERSAALNKLRWTPSGQSVVGSTPARDTGHLRSYLLRRHGALGSVFAGNYTAGTLPANGTYRIDNGALSLDVTRASLAVRAGIQLWSRNGSTAQKFRLVRGSDSYYTITNVNSGLALDVKGGVAANGTNVWQYRSNGSNAQKWRVSTLDGRNYTITSALLTHEVHDVPGPENGFVLDVGPGTKGSALRIAQSTLRTNQEFRLTAN
;
A
#
# COMPACT_ATOMS: atom_id res chain seq x y z
N MET A 1 -37.93 -11.10 -61.79
CA MET A 1 -38.08 -12.47 -61.27
C MET A 1 -36.77 -13.20 -61.48
N SER A 2 -36.23 -13.81 -60.41
CA SER A 2 -35.43 -15.06 -60.35
C SER A 2 -34.47 -15.42 -61.50
N THR A 3 -33.23 -15.87 -61.32
CA THR A 3 -32.41 -16.22 -60.14
C THR A 3 -31.02 -16.66 -60.65
N THR A 4 -29.96 -16.34 -59.89
CA THR A 4 -28.94 -17.29 -59.41
C THR A 4 -27.80 -17.84 -60.30
N ARG A 5 -26.60 -17.30 -59.98
CA ARG A 5 -25.32 -17.94 -59.55
C ARG A 5 -24.20 -18.33 -60.52
N MET A 6 -23.00 -18.01 -60.00
CA MET A 6 -21.70 -18.71 -60.07
C MET A 6 -21.00 -18.68 -61.46
N ALA A 7 -19.67 -18.60 -61.60
CA ALA A 7 -18.53 -18.71 -60.70
C ALA A 7 -17.30 -17.94 -61.26
N ARG A 8 -16.34 -17.60 -60.38
CA ARG A 8 -14.98 -17.09 -60.72
C ARG A 8 -14.14 -18.15 -61.44
N ARG A 9 -13.24 -17.72 -62.36
CA ARG A 9 -11.76 -17.90 -62.24
C ARG A 9 -10.94 -17.27 -63.39
N THR A 10 -9.99 -16.42 -62.97
CA THR A 10 -8.58 -16.25 -63.41
C THR A 10 -8.20 -16.13 -64.89
N SER A 11 -7.44 -15.07 -65.24
CA SER A 11 -5.97 -15.08 -65.43
C SER A 11 -5.47 -14.00 -66.42
N SER A 12 -4.34 -13.36 -66.15
CA SER A 12 -3.23 -13.19 -67.12
C SER A 12 -1.97 -12.63 -66.47
N ARG A 13 -0.85 -13.25 -66.82
CA ARG A 13 0.55 -12.93 -66.47
C ARG A 13 1.12 -11.89 -67.46
N LEU A 14 2.26 -11.27 -67.13
CA LEU A 14 3.50 -11.28 -67.95
C LEU A 14 4.60 -10.40 -67.33
N ALA A 15 5.76 -10.98 -67.02
CA ALA A 15 6.99 -10.83 -67.81
C ALA A 15 8.20 -11.42 -67.07
N THR A 16 8.95 -12.27 -67.78
CA THR A 16 10.13 -13.00 -67.34
C THR A 16 11.34 -12.41 -68.05
N ALA A 17 12.49 -12.29 -67.37
CA ALA A 17 13.81 -12.21 -68.01
C ALA A 17 14.62 -13.46 -67.62
N ALA A 18 15.21 -14.09 -68.63
CA ALA A 18 15.87 -15.39 -68.57
C ALA A 18 17.38 -15.24 -68.36
N VAL A 19 17.98 -16.17 -67.62
CA VAL A 19 19.35 -16.65 -67.84
C VAL A 19 19.37 -18.16 -67.66
N THR A 20 19.90 -18.86 -68.67
CA THR A 20 20.08 -20.30 -68.77
C THR A 20 21.42 -20.73 -68.18
N GLY A 21 21.41 -21.83 -67.41
CA GLY A 21 22.61 -22.55 -66.96
C GLY A 21 22.23 -23.99 -66.61
N ALA A 22 22.86 -24.95 -67.27
CA ALA A 22 22.43 -26.34 -67.32
C ALA A 22 23.02 -27.22 -66.18
N LEU A 23 22.17 -28.16 -65.73
CA LEU A 23 22.45 -29.52 -65.25
C LEU A 23 23.36 -29.73 -64.03
N THR A 24 22.72 -30.10 -62.92
CA THR A 24 22.94 -31.41 -62.26
C THR A 24 21.74 -31.72 -61.36
N TRP A 25 21.06 -32.84 -61.62
CA TRP A 25 20.07 -33.39 -60.70
C TRP A 25 20.80 -33.99 -59.50
N VAL A 26 20.87 -33.23 -58.41
CA VAL A 26 20.96 -33.78 -57.06
C VAL A 26 19.65 -33.39 -56.39
N GLY A 27 18.90 -34.37 -55.93
CA GLY A 27 17.62 -34.16 -55.27
C GLY A 27 17.79 -33.28 -54.04
N VAL A 28 17.52 -31.98 -54.19
CA VAL A 28 17.25 -31.10 -53.06
C VAL A 28 15.76 -31.26 -52.79
N MET A 29 15.44 -32.01 -51.73
CA MET A 29 14.11 -31.88 -51.14
C MET A 29 13.87 -30.39 -50.88
N PRO A 30 12.70 -29.82 -51.22
CA PRO A 30 12.40 -28.47 -50.76
C PRO A 30 12.60 -28.47 -49.26
N ALA A 31 13.41 -27.54 -48.75
CA ALA A 31 13.42 -27.28 -47.33
C ALA A 31 11.96 -27.09 -46.95
N GLN A 32 11.40 -28.00 -46.13
CA GLN A 32 10.08 -27.82 -45.58
C GLN A 32 10.09 -26.42 -44.98
N ALA A 33 9.25 -25.53 -45.51
CA ALA A 33 9.03 -24.24 -44.88
C ALA A 33 8.64 -24.56 -43.44
N GLN A 34 9.55 -24.29 -42.50
CA GLN A 34 9.28 -24.52 -41.10
C GLN A 34 8.03 -23.69 -40.77
N ALA A 35 7.03 -24.32 -40.17
CA ALA A 35 5.85 -23.59 -39.73
C ALA A 35 6.30 -22.44 -38.83
N ALA A 36 5.82 -21.23 -39.12
CA ALA A 36 6.17 -20.04 -38.38
C ALA A 36 5.88 -20.24 -36.90
N ALA A 37 6.83 -19.88 -36.03
CA ALA A 37 6.64 -20.06 -34.60
C ALA A 37 5.68 -18.99 -34.07
N ILE A 38 4.70 -19.40 -33.25
CA ILE A 38 3.81 -18.43 -32.60
C ILE A 38 4.61 -17.61 -31.59
N THR A 39 4.56 -16.29 -31.74
CA THR A 39 5.24 -15.32 -30.87
C THR A 39 4.33 -14.79 -29.76
N SER A 40 3.04 -14.60 -30.03
CA SER A 40 2.08 -14.07 -29.06
C SER A 40 0.63 -14.34 -29.44
N ILE A 41 -0.25 -14.24 -28.45
CA ILE A 41 -1.71 -14.22 -28.59
C ILE A 41 -2.17 -12.86 -28.08
N VAL A 42 -2.88 -12.08 -28.89
CA VAL A 42 -3.47 -10.80 -28.50
C VAL A 42 -4.94 -11.01 -28.22
N PHE A 43 -5.38 -10.61 -27.03
CA PHE A 43 -6.78 -10.61 -26.63
C PHE A 43 -7.34 -9.21 -26.79
N ASN A 44 -8.42 -9.08 -27.54
CA ASN A 44 -8.98 -7.80 -27.90
C ASN A 44 -10.15 -7.41 -27.00
N ASN A 45 -10.38 -6.11 -26.83
CA ASN A 45 -11.54 -5.57 -26.11
C ASN A 45 -11.75 -6.17 -24.73
N VAL A 46 -10.67 -6.40 -23.98
CA VAL A 46 -10.75 -7.15 -22.73
C VAL A 46 -11.61 -6.45 -21.70
N SER A 47 -11.78 -5.12 -21.73
CA SER A 47 -12.68 -4.44 -20.81
C SER A 47 -14.17 -4.75 -21.05
N GLY A 48 -14.52 -5.18 -22.26
CA GLY A 48 -15.90 -5.29 -22.76
C GLY A 48 -16.56 -3.93 -23.07
N ALA A 49 -15.84 -2.81 -22.95
CA ALA A 49 -16.40 -1.47 -23.14
C ALA A 49 -16.17 -0.96 -24.58
N PRO A 50 -17.22 -0.83 -25.41
CA PRO A 50 -17.08 -0.30 -26.78
C PRO A 50 -16.55 1.13 -26.84
N ALA A 51 -16.64 1.85 -25.70
CA ALA A 51 -16.14 3.20 -25.60
C ALA A 51 -14.61 3.26 -25.61
N LEU A 52 -13.89 2.17 -25.29
CA LEU A 52 -12.42 2.16 -25.21
C LEU A 52 -11.75 1.89 -26.55
N ASN A 53 -12.40 1.12 -27.42
CA ASN A 53 -11.80 0.58 -28.64
C ASN A 53 -12.68 0.91 -29.83
N ALA A 54 -12.05 1.44 -30.89
CA ALA A 54 -12.76 1.84 -32.09
C ALA A 54 -13.02 0.64 -33.00
N ASP A 55 -12.14 -0.35 -32.95
CA ASP A 55 -12.24 -1.56 -33.76
C ASP A 55 -11.91 -2.81 -32.90
N PRO A 56 -12.89 -3.70 -32.62
CA PRO A 56 -12.65 -4.95 -31.91
C PRO A 56 -11.60 -5.86 -32.57
N ALA A 57 -11.27 -5.62 -33.84
CA ALA A 57 -10.29 -6.39 -34.60
C ALA A 57 -8.88 -5.74 -34.59
N SER A 58 -8.71 -4.55 -33.99
CA SER A 58 -7.41 -3.88 -33.87
C SER A 58 -6.44 -4.67 -32.98
N THR A 59 -5.14 -4.41 -33.10
CA THR A 59 -4.11 -4.86 -32.13
C THR A 59 -3.44 -3.67 -31.44
N ASP A 60 -3.85 -2.46 -31.79
CA ASP A 60 -3.23 -1.21 -31.36
C ASP A 60 -4.15 -0.43 -30.41
N ASP A 61 -5.28 -1.03 -30.00
CA ASP A 61 -6.26 -0.38 -29.15
C ASP A 61 -5.83 -0.40 -27.67
N VAL A 62 -6.38 0.55 -26.90
CA VAL A 62 -5.82 0.90 -25.57
C VAL A 62 -5.99 -0.20 -24.54
N ASP A 63 -6.93 -1.14 -24.72
CA ASP A 63 -7.14 -2.26 -23.79
C ASP A 63 -6.77 -3.65 -24.36
N ASP A 64 -6.15 -3.72 -25.54
CA ASP A 64 -5.71 -5.00 -26.10
C ASP A 64 -4.54 -5.58 -25.28
N ILE A 65 -4.59 -6.89 -25.01
CA ILE A 65 -3.61 -7.56 -24.14
C ILE A 65 -2.85 -8.65 -24.92
N PRO A 66 -1.56 -8.43 -25.22
CA PRO A 66 -0.69 -9.47 -25.75
C PRO A 66 -0.15 -10.36 -24.62
N VAL A 67 -0.23 -11.68 -24.81
CA VAL A 67 0.46 -12.68 -24.01
C VAL A 67 1.42 -13.49 -24.89
N THR A 68 2.63 -13.77 -24.40
CA THR A 68 3.54 -14.70 -25.07
C THR A 68 3.10 -16.15 -24.80
N SER A 69 3.68 -17.15 -25.47
CA SER A 69 3.36 -18.58 -25.34
C SER A 69 3.65 -19.23 -23.97
N GLY A 70 3.70 -18.42 -22.90
CA GLY A 70 4.14 -18.70 -21.53
C GLY A 70 3.10 -18.59 -20.41
N ARG A 71 1.80 -18.44 -20.74
CA ARG A 71 0.64 -18.95 -19.96
C ARG A 71 0.03 -18.14 -18.79
N ASP A 72 0.00 -16.80 -18.81
CA ASP A 72 -0.91 -16.04 -17.92
C ASP A 72 -1.51 -14.79 -18.63
N LEU A 73 -2.83 -14.73 -18.73
CA LEU A 73 -3.63 -13.59 -19.15
C LEU A 73 -4.28 -12.96 -17.91
N PHE A 74 -4.15 -11.66 -17.74
CA PHE A 74 -4.80 -10.92 -16.64
C PHE A 74 -5.92 -10.07 -17.21
N LEU A 75 -7.09 -10.09 -16.58
CA LEU A 75 -8.29 -9.43 -17.05
C LEU A 75 -8.92 -8.53 -15.97
N PRO A 76 -9.53 -7.40 -16.35
CA PRO A 76 -10.33 -6.60 -15.43
C PRO A 76 -11.57 -7.38 -14.93
N ALA A 77 -12.17 -6.91 -13.84
CA ALA A 77 -13.37 -7.52 -13.26
C ALA A 77 -14.58 -7.45 -14.22
N SER A 78 -14.59 -6.45 -15.10
CA SER A 78 -15.65 -6.25 -16.10
C SER A 78 -15.61 -7.23 -17.28
N THR A 79 -14.54 -8.02 -17.46
CA THR A 79 -14.41 -8.92 -18.61
C THR A 79 -15.25 -10.18 -18.46
N SER A 80 -15.97 -10.54 -19.51
CA SER A 80 -16.47 -11.91 -19.67
C SER A 80 -15.40 -12.80 -20.28
N VAL A 81 -14.98 -13.84 -19.55
CA VAL A 81 -14.04 -14.86 -20.04
C VAL A 81 -14.62 -15.77 -21.12
N GLN A 82 -15.95 -15.79 -21.31
CA GLN A 82 -16.62 -16.68 -22.27
C GLN A 82 -16.62 -16.14 -23.71
N GLY A 83 -16.35 -14.85 -23.89
CA GLY A 83 -16.42 -14.19 -25.20
C GLY A 83 -15.10 -13.56 -25.61
N LEU A 84 -13.97 -14.13 -25.16
CA LEU A 84 -12.66 -13.63 -25.54
C LEU A 84 -12.42 -13.92 -27.03
N SER A 85 -11.80 -12.97 -27.70
CA SER A 85 -11.42 -13.07 -29.11
C SER A 85 -10.12 -12.31 -29.33
N GLY A 86 -9.48 -12.52 -30.48
CA GLY A 86 -8.33 -11.74 -30.88
C GLY A 86 -7.48 -12.45 -31.91
N TRP A 87 -6.16 -12.40 -31.75
CA TRP A 87 -5.21 -12.82 -32.77
C TRP A 87 -4.10 -13.74 -32.25
N VAL A 88 -3.79 -14.79 -33.00
CA VAL A 88 -2.55 -15.57 -32.87
C VAL A 88 -1.53 -14.99 -33.85
N LEU A 89 -0.38 -14.55 -33.33
CA LEU A 89 0.69 -13.90 -34.09
C LEU A 89 1.91 -14.80 -34.19
N SER A 90 2.52 -14.85 -35.38
CA SER A 90 3.69 -15.68 -35.66
C SER A 90 4.92 -14.85 -36.08
N ASP A 91 6.11 -15.45 -35.95
CA ASP A 91 7.40 -14.82 -36.19
C ASP A 91 7.62 -14.32 -37.63
N ASN A 92 6.87 -14.86 -38.59
CA ASN A 92 6.88 -14.44 -39.99
C ASN A 92 5.88 -13.31 -40.29
N GLY A 93 5.17 -12.79 -39.27
CA GLY A 93 4.16 -11.73 -39.39
C GLY A 93 2.74 -12.21 -39.75
N THR A 94 2.50 -13.52 -39.84
CA THR A 94 1.14 -14.05 -40.08
C THR A 94 0.29 -13.88 -38.83
N GLN A 95 -0.95 -13.42 -39.04
CA GLN A 95 -1.96 -13.25 -38.00
C GLN A 95 -3.17 -14.14 -38.30
N GLU A 96 -3.67 -14.83 -37.29
CA GLU A 96 -4.85 -15.71 -37.36
C GLU A 96 -5.84 -15.30 -36.29
N ALA A 97 -7.05 -14.91 -36.69
CA ALA A 97 -8.08 -14.54 -35.73
C ALA A 97 -8.59 -15.77 -34.97
N PHE A 98 -8.98 -15.58 -33.71
CA PHE A 98 -9.71 -16.57 -32.93
C PHE A 98 -10.92 -15.94 -32.24
N ASP A 99 -11.93 -16.76 -31.97
CA ASP A 99 -13.08 -16.41 -31.14
C ASP A 99 -13.38 -17.49 -30.09
N ALA A 100 -14.56 -17.38 -29.45
CA ALA A 100 -14.98 -18.26 -28.37
C ALA A 100 -15.15 -19.74 -28.78
N ASP A 101 -15.33 -20.03 -30.08
CA ASP A 101 -15.48 -21.39 -30.60
C ASP A 101 -14.12 -22.08 -30.81
N ASP A 102 -13.02 -21.34 -30.80
CA ASP A 102 -11.66 -21.84 -31.08
C ASP A 102 -10.89 -22.34 -29.83
N TYR A 103 -11.49 -22.21 -28.65
CA TYR A 103 -10.88 -22.66 -27.40
C TYR A 103 -11.87 -23.34 -26.45
N SER A 104 -11.34 -24.16 -25.55
CA SER A 104 -12.08 -24.67 -24.39
C SER A 104 -11.73 -23.89 -23.14
N LEU A 105 -12.71 -23.64 -22.27
CA LEU A 105 -12.55 -22.91 -21.02
C LEU A 105 -12.90 -23.79 -19.82
N THR A 106 -11.95 -23.94 -18.90
CA THR A 106 -12.15 -24.71 -17.65
C THR A 106 -11.86 -23.85 -16.42
N PRO A 107 -12.80 -23.71 -15.47
CA PRO A 107 -12.53 -23.00 -14.21
C PRO A 107 -11.57 -23.79 -13.30
N SER A 108 -10.72 -23.07 -12.57
CA SER A 108 -9.86 -23.61 -11.52
C SER A 108 -10.61 -23.77 -10.19
N SER A 109 -9.95 -24.35 -9.18
CA SER A 109 -10.43 -24.34 -7.79
C SER A 109 -10.40 -22.95 -7.15
N THR A 110 -9.62 -22.03 -7.70
CA THR A 110 -9.55 -20.64 -7.25
C THR A 110 -10.56 -19.79 -8.03
N ALA A 111 -11.40 -19.03 -7.34
CA ALA A 111 -12.32 -18.10 -8.00
C ALA A 111 -11.56 -17.04 -8.82
N GLY A 112 -12.03 -16.78 -10.04
CA GLY A 112 -11.37 -15.87 -10.98
C GLY A 112 -10.14 -16.44 -11.69
N GLU A 113 -9.92 -17.75 -11.62
CA GLU A 113 -8.89 -18.46 -12.38
C GLU A 113 -9.52 -19.44 -13.36
N TYR A 114 -9.06 -19.40 -14.60
CA TYR A 114 -9.51 -20.27 -15.67
C TYR A 114 -8.32 -20.80 -16.48
N VAL A 115 -8.54 -21.88 -17.20
CA VAL A 115 -7.61 -22.42 -18.20
C VAL A 115 -8.31 -22.34 -19.54
N LEU A 116 -7.69 -21.63 -20.48
CA LEU A 116 -8.10 -21.48 -21.86
C LEU A 116 -7.15 -22.33 -22.72
N ASP A 117 -7.68 -23.38 -23.32
CA ASP A 117 -6.93 -24.33 -24.15
C ASP A 117 -7.39 -24.21 -25.59
N PHE A 118 -6.52 -23.66 -26.44
CA PHE A 118 -6.70 -23.67 -27.88
C PHE A 118 -6.39 -25.09 -28.36
N ASP A 119 -7.30 -25.76 -29.08
CA ASP A 119 -7.13 -27.13 -29.58
C ASP A 119 -6.09 -27.19 -30.72
N ARG A 120 -4.85 -26.80 -30.40
CA ARG A 120 -3.77 -26.46 -31.32
C ARG A 120 -2.43 -26.89 -30.73
N SER A 121 -1.80 -27.86 -31.37
CA SER A 121 -0.53 -28.41 -30.92
C SER A 121 0.66 -27.45 -31.04
N ASP A 122 0.56 -26.43 -31.91
CA ASP A 122 1.63 -25.47 -32.20
C ASP A 122 1.69 -24.29 -31.22
N LEU A 123 0.60 -24.02 -30.48
CA LEU A 123 0.57 -23.06 -29.38
C LEU A 123 1.22 -23.59 -28.09
N GLY A 124 1.54 -24.89 -28.08
CA GLY A 124 2.20 -25.55 -26.96
C GLY A 124 1.23 -25.84 -25.83
N ALA A 125 0.88 -24.84 -25.01
CA ALA A 125 0.15 -25.10 -23.79
C ALA A 125 -0.85 -24.02 -23.38
N PRO A 126 -1.85 -24.38 -22.54
CA PRO A 126 -2.99 -23.53 -22.27
C PRO A 126 -2.62 -22.19 -21.63
N VAL A 127 -3.42 -21.16 -21.94
CA VAL A 127 -3.38 -19.84 -21.31
C VAL A 127 -4.11 -19.93 -19.97
N LYS A 128 -3.45 -19.56 -18.87
CA LYS A 128 -4.15 -19.38 -17.59
C LYS A 128 -4.74 -17.98 -17.57
N VAL A 129 -6.02 -17.85 -17.29
CA VAL A 129 -6.70 -16.57 -17.25
C VAL A 129 -6.96 -16.20 -15.79
N HIS A 130 -6.64 -14.97 -15.43
CA HIS A 130 -6.78 -14.42 -14.08
C HIS A 130 -7.63 -13.15 -14.13
N THR A 131 -8.82 -13.20 -13.55
CA THR A 131 -9.66 -12.01 -13.44
C THR A 131 -9.40 -11.30 -12.11
N SER A 132 -9.35 -9.97 -12.16
CA SER A 132 -9.55 -9.13 -10.98
C SER A 132 -11.01 -9.19 -10.53
N ALA A 133 -11.33 -8.57 -9.39
CA ALA A 133 -12.66 -8.73 -8.78
C ALA A 133 -13.41 -7.44 -8.46
N LYS A 134 -12.73 -6.38 -8.01
CA LYS A 134 -13.41 -5.17 -7.49
C LYS A 134 -12.71 -3.86 -7.80
N VAL A 135 -11.39 -3.87 -7.96
CA VAL A 135 -10.66 -2.64 -8.28
C VAL A 135 -10.88 -2.26 -9.75
N PRO A 136 -10.94 -0.96 -10.08
CA PRO A 136 -10.92 -0.52 -11.47
C PRO A 136 -9.66 -0.97 -12.18
N SER A 137 -9.73 -1.08 -13.49
CA SER A 137 -8.57 -1.32 -14.33
C SER A 137 -8.25 -0.09 -15.16
N MET A 138 -6.96 0.22 -15.24
CA MET A 138 -6.42 1.30 -16.05
C MET A 138 -5.52 0.70 -17.11
N PHE A 139 -5.76 1.09 -18.35
CA PHE A 139 -4.97 0.69 -19.50
C PHE A 139 -4.28 1.91 -20.08
N ILE A 140 -2.99 1.80 -20.35
CA ILE A 140 -2.19 2.87 -20.94
C ILE A 140 -1.45 2.29 -22.15
N THR A 141 -1.58 2.95 -23.29
CA THR A 141 -0.69 2.75 -24.43
C THR A 141 0.28 3.92 -24.47
N THR A 142 1.58 3.64 -24.39
CA THR A 142 2.64 4.65 -24.39
C THR A 142 2.95 5.10 -25.81
N GLY A 143 3.43 6.34 -25.97
CA GLY A 143 3.81 6.88 -27.26
C GLY A 143 5.16 6.35 -27.76
N SER A 144 6.12 6.19 -26.85
CA SER A 144 7.50 5.79 -27.15
C SER A 144 7.87 4.38 -26.66
N GLY A 145 6.92 3.65 -26.09
CA GLY A 145 7.15 2.36 -25.43
C GLY A 145 7.59 2.50 -23.97
N LEU A 146 7.09 1.64 -23.10
CA LEU A 146 7.41 1.64 -21.67
C LEU A 146 8.92 1.56 -21.36
N ALA A 147 9.70 0.86 -22.19
CA ALA A 147 11.14 0.70 -21.99
C ALA A 147 11.89 2.05 -21.99
N ALA A 148 11.45 3.03 -22.79
CA ALA A 148 12.04 4.36 -22.81
C ALA A 148 11.80 5.09 -21.47
N ILE A 149 10.57 5.01 -20.94
CA ILE A 149 10.18 5.60 -19.66
C ILE A 149 10.92 4.95 -18.49
N GLU A 150 11.08 3.61 -18.49
CA GLU A 150 11.78 2.91 -17.40
C GLU A 150 13.31 3.07 -17.44
N ALA A 151 13.88 3.48 -18.58
CA ALA A 151 15.31 3.75 -18.72
C ALA A 151 15.75 5.07 -18.07
N ASP A 152 14.89 6.08 -18.08
CA ASP A 152 15.12 7.37 -17.42
C ASP A 152 13.82 7.88 -16.80
N LYS A 153 13.78 8.03 -15.48
CA LYS A 153 12.57 8.50 -14.79
C LYS A 153 12.14 9.90 -15.21
N GLU A 154 13.07 10.72 -15.69
CA GLU A 154 12.78 12.09 -16.13
C GLU A 154 12.37 12.14 -17.61
N PHE A 155 12.38 11.01 -18.33
CA PHE A 155 11.86 10.92 -19.70
C PHE A 155 10.34 11.15 -19.70
N GLU A 156 9.92 12.22 -20.36
CA GLU A 156 8.52 12.61 -20.53
C GLU A 156 7.98 12.01 -21.83
N ASP A 157 7.26 10.89 -21.72
CA ASP A 157 6.59 10.29 -22.85
C ASP A 157 5.33 11.09 -23.20
N THR A 158 5.28 11.59 -24.43
CA THR A 158 4.16 12.36 -24.97
C THR A 158 3.50 11.59 -26.11
N GLY A 159 2.17 11.58 -26.16
CA GLY A 159 1.42 10.93 -27.25
C GLY A 159 0.81 9.58 -26.91
N GLY A 160 0.88 9.15 -25.65
CA GLY A 160 0.15 7.97 -25.18
C GLY A 160 -1.36 8.19 -25.06
N THR A 161 -2.10 7.09 -24.91
CA THR A 161 -3.53 7.07 -24.58
C THR A 161 -3.77 6.34 -23.27
N MET A 162 -4.88 6.65 -22.62
CA MET A 162 -5.29 5.97 -21.40
C MET A 162 -6.79 5.70 -21.43
N ALA A 163 -7.14 4.54 -20.91
CA ALA A 163 -8.49 4.17 -20.54
C ALA A 163 -8.55 3.75 -19.07
N MET A 164 -9.68 3.99 -18.42
CA MET A 164 -9.96 3.48 -17.08
C MET A 164 -11.41 3.02 -17.00
N VAL A 165 -11.62 1.80 -16.51
CA VAL A 165 -12.94 1.19 -16.36
C VAL A 165 -13.12 0.70 -14.93
N ASP A 166 -14.30 0.95 -14.39
CA ASP A 166 -14.75 0.45 -13.10
C ASP A 166 -16.01 -0.39 -13.36
N GLU A 167 -16.05 -1.62 -12.85
CA GLU A 167 -17.21 -2.52 -13.04
C GLU A 167 -18.51 -1.88 -12.54
N ALA A 168 -18.44 -1.09 -11.46
CA ALA A 168 -19.61 -0.48 -10.85
C ALA A 168 -20.10 0.77 -11.60
N THR A 169 -19.21 1.53 -12.25
CA THR A 169 -19.54 2.83 -12.86
C THR A 169 -19.33 2.89 -14.38
N GLY A 170 -18.79 1.83 -14.99
CA GLY A 170 -18.43 1.79 -16.40
C GLY A 170 -17.12 2.54 -16.71
N THR A 171 -17.03 3.13 -17.91
CA THR A 171 -15.87 3.91 -18.35
C THR A 171 -15.70 5.18 -17.51
N VAL A 172 -14.59 5.27 -16.77
CA VAL A 172 -14.20 6.44 -15.96
C VAL A 172 -13.44 7.46 -16.81
N PHE A 173 -12.57 6.98 -17.69
CA PHE A 173 -11.80 7.82 -18.62
C PHE A 173 -11.53 7.06 -19.92
N ASN A 174 -11.57 7.77 -21.05
CA ASN A 174 -10.94 7.33 -22.28
C ASN A 174 -10.44 8.53 -23.08
N GLY A 175 -9.15 8.57 -23.40
CA GLY A 175 -8.57 9.62 -24.22
C GLY A 175 -7.04 9.69 -24.19
N ALA A 176 -6.51 10.80 -24.70
CA ALA A 176 -5.07 11.02 -24.75
C ALA A 176 -4.46 11.29 -23.36
N LEU A 177 -3.21 10.88 -23.18
CA LEU A 177 -2.30 11.38 -22.15
C LEU A 177 -1.48 12.53 -22.72
N SER A 178 -1.36 13.61 -21.95
CA SER A 178 -0.39 14.67 -22.26
C SER A 178 1.04 14.26 -21.94
N GLU A 179 1.22 13.46 -20.89
CA GLU A 179 2.53 13.03 -20.40
C GLU A 179 2.38 11.78 -19.54
N MET A 180 3.31 10.85 -19.67
CA MET A 180 3.62 9.83 -18.66
C MET A 180 5.12 9.84 -18.39
N LYS A 181 5.51 9.77 -17.11
CA LYS A 181 6.92 9.63 -16.73
C LYS A 181 7.12 8.81 -15.47
N GLY A 182 8.36 8.40 -15.25
CA GLY A 182 8.78 7.81 -13.99
C GLY A 182 8.65 8.79 -12.82
N ARG A 183 8.61 8.27 -11.59
CA ARG A 183 8.68 9.10 -10.38
C ARG A 183 9.38 8.39 -9.23
N GLY A 184 9.52 9.12 -8.13
CA GLY A 184 10.07 8.58 -6.89
C GLY A 184 11.59 8.67 -6.83
N ASN A 185 12.10 8.55 -5.61
CA ASN A 185 13.52 8.59 -5.31
C ASN A 185 14.01 7.16 -5.11
N SER A 186 14.00 6.67 -3.87
CA SER A 186 14.37 5.29 -3.54
C SER A 186 13.51 4.24 -4.28
N THR A 187 12.21 4.51 -4.44
CA THR A 187 11.25 3.59 -5.07
C THR A 187 11.49 3.40 -6.56
N TRP A 188 12.15 4.34 -7.23
CA TRP A 188 12.53 4.17 -8.64
C TRP A 188 13.52 3.02 -8.84
N GLY A 189 14.31 2.68 -7.82
CA GLY A 189 15.28 1.58 -7.87
C GLY A 189 14.65 0.18 -7.90
N TYR A 190 13.34 0.04 -7.63
CA TYR A 190 12.67 -1.26 -7.59
C TYR A 190 12.29 -1.78 -8.96
N VAL A 191 12.00 -3.09 -9.05
CA VAL A 191 11.57 -3.73 -10.31
C VAL A 191 10.19 -3.26 -10.76
N LYS A 192 9.30 -2.95 -9.81
CA LYS A 192 8.00 -2.35 -10.08
C LYS A 192 8.09 -0.84 -9.92
N LYS A 193 8.07 -0.12 -11.04
CA LYS A 193 8.27 1.33 -11.09
C LYS A 193 6.98 2.09 -10.75
N PRO A 194 7.04 3.19 -9.97
CA PRO A 194 5.93 4.13 -9.84
C PRO A 194 5.94 5.20 -10.94
N TYR A 195 4.78 5.74 -11.29
CA TYR A 195 4.62 6.70 -12.39
C TYR A 195 3.85 7.96 -11.99
N GLN A 196 4.04 9.02 -12.76
CA GLN A 196 3.15 10.18 -12.83
C GLN A 196 2.50 10.19 -14.22
N ILE A 197 1.21 10.49 -14.26
CA ILE A 197 0.47 10.73 -15.52
C ILE A 197 -0.12 12.14 -15.53
N LYS A 198 -0.25 12.70 -16.71
CA LYS A 198 -0.86 14.02 -16.95
C LYS A 198 -1.91 13.93 -18.04
N LEU A 199 -3.11 14.39 -17.72
CA LEU A 199 -4.25 14.46 -18.64
C LEU A 199 -4.30 15.83 -19.35
N PRO A 200 -4.88 15.91 -20.56
CA PRO A 200 -5.04 17.17 -21.29
C PRO A 200 -5.89 18.21 -20.54
N THR A 201 -6.91 17.74 -19.84
CA THR A 201 -7.89 18.54 -19.11
C THR A 201 -8.01 18.06 -17.66
N ASN A 202 -8.55 18.91 -16.79
CA ASN A 202 -8.85 18.49 -15.42
C ASN A 202 -9.91 17.39 -15.46
N THR A 203 -9.58 16.20 -14.96
CA THR A 203 -10.51 15.07 -14.88
C THR A 203 -10.41 14.42 -13.51
N GLU A 204 -11.55 14.02 -12.95
CA GLU A 204 -11.62 13.29 -11.69
C GLU A 204 -11.49 11.79 -11.97
N LEU A 205 -10.34 11.20 -11.62
CA LEU A 205 -10.13 9.75 -11.74
C LEU A 205 -10.43 9.00 -10.44
N VAL A 206 -10.46 9.73 -9.32
CA VAL A 206 -10.73 9.18 -7.98
C VAL A 206 -11.93 9.93 -7.41
N PRO A 207 -13.02 9.23 -7.06
CA PRO A 207 -14.21 9.88 -6.50
C PRO A 207 -13.88 10.71 -5.24
N GLY A 208 -14.31 11.97 -5.24
CA GLY A 208 -14.13 12.89 -4.12
C GLY A 208 -12.77 13.61 -4.08
N ALA A 209 -11.86 13.31 -5.00
CA ALA A 209 -10.59 14.02 -5.16
C ALA A 209 -10.76 15.32 -5.98
N GLY A 210 -11.85 15.43 -6.75
CA GLY A 210 -12.04 16.51 -7.72
C GLY A 210 -11.19 16.32 -8.99
N ALA A 211 -11.41 17.22 -9.95
CA ALA A 211 -10.86 17.10 -11.29
C ALA A 211 -9.48 17.75 -11.42
N HIS A 212 -8.48 16.99 -11.87
CA HIS A 212 -7.09 17.45 -12.00
C HIS A 212 -6.41 16.85 -13.23
N LYS A 213 -5.35 17.50 -13.72
CA LYS A 213 -4.52 16.95 -14.80
C LYS A 213 -3.53 15.91 -14.31
N THR A 214 -2.89 16.15 -13.15
CA THR A 214 -1.77 15.34 -12.68
C THR A 214 -2.19 14.35 -11.60
N TRP A 215 -1.91 13.07 -11.85
CA TRP A 215 -2.20 11.93 -11.00
C TRP A 215 -0.95 11.07 -10.80
N ILE A 216 -0.90 10.38 -9.67
CA ILE A 216 0.21 9.54 -9.26
C ILE A 216 -0.23 8.07 -9.26
N LEU A 217 0.60 7.21 -9.82
CA LEU A 217 0.48 5.76 -9.73
C LEU A 217 1.57 5.26 -8.77
N LEU A 218 1.22 5.10 -7.48
CA LEU A 218 2.14 4.52 -6.50
C LEU A 218 2.18 3.00 -6.65
N ALA A 219 3.38 2.46 -6.86
CA ALA A 219 3.60 1.03 -7.06
C ALA A 219 3.31 0.18 -5.81
N ASN A 220 3.36 0.79 -4.61
CA ASN A 220 3.23 0.11 -3.31
C ASN A 220 4.10 -1.17 -3.23
N TYR A 221 5.30 -1.13 -3.82
CA TYR A 221 6.10 -2.34 -4.04
C TYR A 221 6.50 -3.06 -2.75
N LEU A 222 6.76 -2.29 -1.68
CA LEU A 222 7.10 -2.84 -0.36
C LEU A 222 5.87 -3.18 0.50
N ASP A 223 4.67 -2.80 0.05
CA ASP A 223 3.44 -2.98 0.79
C ASP A 223 2.68 -4.19 0.23
N ALA A 224 2.92 -5.37 0.80
CA ALA A 224 2.21 -6.59 0.39
C ALA A 224 0.69 -6.54 0.70
N SER A 225 0.23 -5.62 1.55
CA SER A 225 -1.21 -5.37 1.77
C SER A 225 -1.83 -4.52 0.66
N LEU A 226 -1.02 -3.74 -0.06
CA LEU A 226 -1.38 -2.67 -0.99
C LEU A 226 -2.16 -1.48 -0.40
N ILE A 227 -2.59 -1.52 0.86
CA ILE A 227 -3.54 -0.56 1.43
C ILE A 227 -2.97 0.36 2.51
N ARG A 228 -1.66 0.30 2.84
CA ARG A 228 -1.10 1.11 3.94
C ARG A 228 -1.19 2.60 3.66
N ASN A 229 -0.86 3.03 2.44
CA ASN A 229 -1.06 4.41 1.99
C ASN A 229 -2.53 4.83 2.13
N LYS A 230 -3.45 4.01 1.59
CA LYS A 230 -4.90 4.27 1.67
C LYS A 230 -5.36 4.46 3.11
N VAL A 231 -5.00 3.54 4.01
CA VAL A 231 -5.42 3.57 5.41
C VAL A 231 -4.84 4.78 6.14
N ALA A 232 -3.60 5.17 5.87
CA ALA A 232 -3.01 6.36 6.46
C ALA A 232 -3.69 7.65 6.00
N TYR A 233 -4.03 7.76 4.72
CA TYR A 233 -4.70 8.93 4.17
C TYR A 233 -6.18 9.02 4.59
N ASP A 234 -6.90 7.90 4.62
CA ASP A 234 -8.27 7.83 5.15
C ASP A 234 -8.29 8.24 6.64
N LEU A 235 -7.31 7.79 7.43
CA LEU A 235 -7.17 8.21 8.83
C LEU A 235 -6.96 9.72 8.96
N GLU A 236 -6.09 10.33 8.15
CA GLU A 236 -5.92 11.78 8.16
C GLU A 236 -7.21 12.50 7.80
N GLY A 237 -7.93 12.05 6.76
CA GLY A 237 -9.20 12.64 6.35
C GLY A 237 -10.27 12.59 7.45
N ASP A 238 -10.39 11.45 8.14
CA ASP A 238 -11.28 11.32 9.30
C ASP A 238 -10.90 12.25 10.45
N VAL A 239 -9.59 12.37 10.74
CA VAL A 239 -9.06 13.29 11.75
C VAL A 239 -9.39 14.74 11.41
N LEU A 240 -9.22 15.15 10.16
CA LEU A 240 -9.48 16.52 9.71
C LEU A 240 -10.97 16.85 9.75
N ARG A 241 -11.81 15.96 9.20
CA ARG A 241 -13.27 16.11 9.22
C ARG A 241 -13.79 16.26 10.65
N ARG A 242 -13.30 15.41 11.55
CA ARG A 242 -13.71 15.40 12.95
C ARG A 242 -13.19 16.60 13.74
N ALA A 243 -12.09 17.19 13.29
CA ALA A 243 -11.58 18.46 13.83
C ALA A 243 -12.28 19.70 13.26
N GLY A 244 -13.14 19.56 12.23
CA GLY A 244 -13.66 20.70 11.47
C GLY A 244 -12.56 21.50 10.76
N ALA A 245 -11.44 20.83 10.44
CA ALA A 245 -10.32 21.44 9.73
C ALA A 245 -10.52 21.35 8.21
N MET A 246 -9.78 22.17 7.46
CA MET A 246 -9.67 22.02 6.01
C MET A 246 -9.25 20.58 5.69
N ASP A 247 -9.97 19.90 4.81
CA ASP A 247 -9.57 18.57 4.37
C ASP A 247 -8.51 18.69 3.28
N HIS A 248 -7.28 18.37 3.65
CA HIS A 248 -6.12 18.32 2.77
C HIS A 248 -5.56 16.90 2.65
N SER A 249 -6.25 15.91 3.22
CA SER A 249 -5.82 14.51 3.14
C SER A 249 -5.87 14.01 1.71
N ILE A 250 -4.85 13.22 1.37
CA ILE A 250 -4.66 12.71 0.02
C ILE A 250 -5.77 11.71 -0.34
N LYS A 251 -6.44 11.95 -1.46
CA LYS A 251 -7.44 11.02 -2.00
C LYS A 251 -6.78 10.03 -2.95
N GLY A 252 -7.24 8.78 -2.89
CA GLY A 252 -6.77 7.74 -3.79
C GLY A 252 -7.57 6.45 -3.70
N ARG A 253 -7.39 5.60 -4.69
CA ARG A 253 -7.98 4.25 -4.75
C ARG A 253 -7.02 3.26 -5.41
N MET A 254 -7.21 1.99 -5.10
CA MET A 254 -6.46 0.93 -5.77
C MET A 254 -7.01 0.72 -7.18
N ILE A 255 -6.11 0.41 -8.10
CA ILE A 255 -6.40 0.03 -9.48
C ILE A 255 -5.52 -1.15 -9.91
N ASP A 256 -5.93 -1.88 -10.93
CA ASP A 256 -5.09 -2.80 -11.66
C ASP A 256 -4.59 -2.13 -12.95
N LEU A 257 -3.28 -2.10 -13.15
CA LEU A 257 -2.66 -1.32 -14.21
C LEU A 257 -2.16 -2.22 -15.35
N PHE A 258 -2.46 -1.83 -16.58
CA PHE A 258 -1.94 -2.41 -17.82
C PHE A 258 -1.21 -1.30 -18.58
N ILE A 259 0.01 -1.59 -19.05
CA ILE A 259 0.79 -0.66 -19.87
C ILE A 259 1.31 -1.41 -21.08
N ASP A 260 1.05 -0.88 -22.29
CA ASP A 260 1.34 -1.50 -23.58
C ASP A 260 0.83 -2.95 -23.62
N GLY A 261 -0.41 -3.13 -23.15
CA GLY A 261 -1.09 -4.41 -23.00
C GLY A 261 -0.53 -5.35 -21.92
N GLY A 262 0.63 -5.03 -21.32
CA GLY A 262 1.21 -5.84 -20.26
C GLY A 262 0.63 -5.52 -18.87
N PHE A 263 0.10 -6.51 -18.17
CA PHE A 263 -0.31 -6.34 -16.77
C PHE A 263 0.89 -5.94 -15.89
N ARG A 264 0.76 -4.82 -15.19
CA ARG A 264 1.79 -4.23 -14.32
C ARG A 264 1.49 -4.44 -12.84
N GLY A 265 0.46 -5.20 -12.48
CA GLY A 265 0.04 -5.35 -11.08
C GLY A 265 -0.81 -4.18 -10.59
N SER A 266 -1.11 -4.20 -9.30
CA SER A 266 -2.02 -3.22 -8.69
C SER A 266 -1.30 -1.96 -8.22
N TYR A 267 -1.82 -0.78 -8.50
CA TYR A 267 -1.25 0.51 -8.09
C TYR A 267 -2.24 1.28 -7.22
N PHE A 268 -1.73 2.13 -6.33
CA PHE A 268 -2.56 3.13 -5.69
C PHE A 268 -2.56 4.40 -6.53
N LEU A 269 -3.67 4.64 -7.24
CA LEU A 269 -3.94 5.86 -7.97
C LEU A 269 -4.32 6.95 -6.99
N THR A 270 -3.59 8.06 -6.99
CA THR A 270 -3.76 9.08 -5.97
C THR A 270 -3.41 10.48 -6.45
N GLU A 271 -3.89 11.48 -5.72
CA GLU A 271 -3.49 12.86 -5.90
C GLU A 271 -1.99 13.05 -5.71
N LYS A 272 -1.42 14.02 -6.42
CA LYS A 272 -0.11 14.59 -6.08
C LYS A 272 -0.31 15.61 -4.96
N VAL A 273 0.56 15.59 -3.94
CA VAL A 273 0.63 16.64 -2.92
C VAL A 273 0.93 17.97 -3.61
N GLN A 274 -0.08 18.82 -3.73
CA GLN A 274 0.02 20.10 -4.42
C GLN A 274 -1.12 21.05 -4.00
N VAL A 275 -0.95 22.33 -4.31
CA VAL A 275 -1.99 23.35 -4.13
C VAL A 275 -3.15 23.08 -5.09
N GLY A 276 -4.38 23.16 -4.60
CA GLY A 276 -5.59 22.97 -5.38
C GLY A 276 -6.86 23.04 -4.54
N ALA A 277 -7.97 23.45 -5.16
CA ALA A 277 -9.23 23.71 -4.45
C ALA A 277 -9.80 22.51 -3.68
N THR A 278 -9.59 21.29 -4.20
CA THR A 278 -10.02 20.02 -3.57
C THR A 278 -8.85 19.23 -2.97
N ARG A 279 -7.64 19.78 -3.03
CA ARG A 279 -6.38 19.23 -2.47
C ARG A 279 -5.98 20.11 -1.29
N LEU A 280 -4.82 20.76 -1.37
CA LEU A 280 -4.41 21.78 -0.42
C LEU A 280 -4.91 23.16 -0.87
N ALA A 281 -6.03 23.62 -0.31
CA ALA A 281 -6.69 24.87 -0.70
C ALA A 281 -6.05 26.11 -0.03
N ILE A 282 -4.82 26.45 -0.44
CA ILE A 282 -4.09 27.67 -0.06
C ILE A 282 -3.95 28.64 -1.24
N THR A 283 -3.56 29.89 -0.99
CA THR A 283 -3.36 30.89 -2.05
C THR A 283 -2.20 30.48 -2.98
N ASP A 284 -2.47 30.35 -4.27
CA ASP A 284 -1.51 29.84 -5.26
C ASP A 284 -0.50 30.93 -5.71
N LEU A 285 0.63 30.99 -5.00
CA LEU A 285 1.72 31.91 -5.33
C LEU A 285 2.49 31.50 -6.60
N GLN A 286 2.52 30.20 -6.96
CA GLN A 286 3.19 29.75 -8.18
C GLN A 286 2.54 30.39 -9.40
N LYS A 287 1.21 30.34 -9.46
CA LYS A 287 0.44 30.97 -10.54
C LYS A 287 0.66 32.48 -10.63
N ALA A 288 0.75 33.16 -9.48
CA ALA A 288 1.04 34.60 -9.44
C ALA A 288 2.48 34.91 -9.93
N ASN A 289 3.46 34.09 -9.54
CA ASN A 289 4.84 34.20 -10.00
C ASN A 289 4.94 34.03 -11.52
N GLU A 290 4.32 32.97 -12.08
CA GLU A 290 4.28 32.69 -13.52
C GLU A 290 3.60 33.80 -14.32
N THR A 291 2.51 34.37 -13.77
CA THR A 291 1.79 35.48 -14.42
C THR A 291 2.64 36.75 -14.48
N ALA A 292 3.36 37.06 -13.40
CA ALA A 292 4.21 38.25 -13.32
C ALA A 292 5.56 38.08 -14.07
N ASN A 293 5.96 36.84 -14.32
CA ASN A 293 7.26 36.49 -14.92
C ASN A 293 7.08 35.35 -15.94
N PRO A 294 6.63 35.61 -17.18
CA PRO A 294 6.50 34.55 -18.18
C PRO A 294 7.85 33.82 -18.42
N GLY A 295 7.83 32.48 -18.45
CA GLY A 295 9.00 31.65 -18.74
C GLY A 295 9.86 31.23 -17.53
N LEU A 296 9.36 31.35 -16.28
CA LEU A 296 10.10 30.97 -15.06
C LEU A 296 10.74 29.58 -15.10
N SER A 297 10.05 28.60 -15.67
CA SER A 297 10.53 27.21 -15.74
C SER A 297 11.87 27.06 -16.48
N SER A 298 12.21 28.00 -17.38
CA SER A 298 13.48 28.02 -18.12
C SER A 298 14.64 28.60 -17.31
N LEU A 299 14.37 29.30 -16.21
CA LEU A 299 15.41 29.90 -15.38
C LEU A 299 16.14 28.84 -14.56
N THR A 300 17.46 28.95 -14.52
CA THR A 300 18.32 28.11 -13.68
C THR A 300 18.33 28.64 -12.24
N PRO A 301 18.05 27.79 -11.23
CA PRO A 301 18.11 28.20 -9.83
C PRO A 301 19.52 28.62 -9.39
N THR A 302 19.59 29.61 -8.51
CA THR A 302 20.83 30.11 -7.88
C THR A 302 20.97 29.53 -6.48
N ARG A 303 22.11 28.89 -6.19
CA ARG A 303 22.46 28.42 -4.85
C ARG A 303 23.33 29.42 -4.11
N THR A 304 23.09 29.58 -2.81
CA THR A 304 23.86 30.46 -1.94
C THR A 304 24.09 29.84 -0.56
N THR A 305 25.20 30.19 0.10
CA THR A 305 25.52 29.82 1.48
C THR A 305 25.01 30.84 2.52
N SER A 306 24.37 31.91 2.06
CA SER A 306 23.72 32.91 2.91
C SER A 306 22.61 33.60 2.14
N LEU A 307 21.43 33.75 2.75
CA LEU A 307 20.30 34.42 2.11
C LEU A 307 20.09 35.81 2.69
N ALA A 308 20.17 36.84 1.83
CA ALA A 308 19.96 38.22 2.22
C ALA A 308 18.57 38.38 2.86
N GLY A 309 18.49 39.13 3.97
CA GLY A 309 17.23 39.31 4.70
C GLY A 309 16.76 38.10 5.51
N ALA A 310 17.50 36.99 5.58
CA ALA A 310 17.17 35.83 6.39
C ALA A 310 18.38 35.34 7.22
N PRO A 311 18.78 36.10 8.26
CA PRO A 311 19.88 35.70 9.13
C PRO A 311 19.56 34.34 9.79
N GLY A 312 20.47 33.38 9.65
CA GLY A 312 20.29 32.00 10.11
C GLY A 312 20.05 30.99 9.00
N ILE A 313 19.81 31.42 7.76
CA ILE A 313 19.84 30.50 6.62
C ILE A 313 21.29 30.27 6.19
N ARG A 314 21.75 29.01 6.25
CA ARG A 314 23.13 28.61 5.92
C ARG A 314 23.27 28.08 4.49
N GLU A 315 22.16 27.73 3.86
CA GLU A 315 22.12 27.31 2.46
C GLU A 315 20.72 27.59 1.90
N ALA A 316 20.62 28.03 0.65
CA ALA A 316 19.35 28.14 -0.06
C ALA A 316 19.55 27.97 -1.57
N SER A 317 18.50 27.57 -2.28
CA SER A 317 18.38 27.67 -3.74
C SER A 317 17.11 28.43 -4.07
N TYR A 318 17.17 29.38 -5.00
CA TYR A 318 16.03 30.19 -5.43
C TYR A 318 16.07 30.46 -6.93
N VAL A 319 14.94 30.82 -7.53
CA VAL A 319 14.84 31.18 -8.95
C VAL A 319 15.04 32.70 -9.12
N PRO A 320 16.00 33.16 -9.94
CA PRO A 320 16.45 34.56 -9.96
C PRO A 320 15.55 35.48 -10.81
N PHE A 321 14.26 35.59 -10.50
CA PHE A 321 13.35 36.55 -11.13
C PHE A 321 13.11 37.80 -10.28
N THR A 322 12.84 38.93 -10.92
CA THR A 322 12.79 40.26 -10.26
C THR A 322 11.39 40.78 -9.99
N ASN A 323 10.36 40.39 -10.75
CA ASN A 323 9.00 40.88 -10.50
C ASN A 323 8.34 40.03 -9.41
N THR A 324 8.62 40.35 -8.15
CA THR A 324 7.92 39.75 -7.00
C THR A 324 6.46 40.21 -6.99
N PRO A 325 5.45 39.32 -6.99
CA PRO A 325 4.06 39.72 -6.79
C PRO A 325 3.87 40.50 -5.48
N ALA A 326 3.18 41.64 -5.54
CA ALA A 326 2.93 42.46 -4.36
C ALA A 326 2.07 41.70 -3.33
N GLY A 327 2.43 41.79 -2.04
CA GLY A 327 1.71 41.12 -0.96
C GLY A 327 1.88 39.60 -0.93
N PHE A 328 2.95 39.06 -1.53
CA PHE A 328 3.24 37.62 -1.54
C PHE A 328 3.31 37.01 -0.12
N GLU A 329 3.60 37.82 0.90
CA GLU A 329 3.62 37.40 2.31
C GLU A 329 2.23 36.92 2.79
N GLN A 330 1.17 37.34 2.10
CA GLN A 330 -0.21 36.89 2.32
C GLN A 330 -0.60 35.69 1.42
N SER A 331 0.35 35.12 0.68
CA SER A 331 0.09 33.97 -0.19
C SER A 331 0.39 32.63 0.51
N GLY A 332 0.09 31.54 -0.19
CA GLY A 332 0.28 30.18 0.27
C GLY A 332 1.69 29.68 -0.01
N PHE A 333 2.23 28.96 0.96
CA PHE A 333 3.48 28.22 0.83
C PHE A 333 3.25 26.77 1.26
N LEU A 334 3.60 25.83 0.39
CA LEU A 334 3.66 24.40 0.69
C LEU A 334 5.14 23.99 0.79
N LEU A 335 5.50 23.40 1.92
CA LEU A 335 6.86 23.02 2.27
C LEU A 335 6.92 21.52 2.57
N GLU A 336 8.11 20.97 2.43
CA GLU A 336 8.44 19.60 2.81
C GLU A 336 9.76 19.60 3.59
N MET A 337 9.79 18.97 4.78
CA MET A 337 11.08 18.58 5.36
C MET A 337 11.61 17.40 4.55
N ASP A 338 12.87 17.49 4.15
CA ASP A 338 13.52 16.47 3.34
C ASP A 338 14.97 16.25 3.80
N PHE A 339 15.57 15.16 3.34
CA PHE A 339 17.01 14.99 3.42
C PHE A 339 17.71 16.08 2.62
N ALA A 340 18.89 16.51 3.10
CA ALA A 340 19.63 17.59 2.44
C ALA A 340 19.96 17.27 0.97
N ALA A 341 20.15 15.99 0.63
CA ALA A 341 20.36 15.56 -0.75
C ALA A 341 19.10 15.73 -1.61
N GLY A 342 17.92 15.41 -1.07
CA GLY A 342 16.63 15.58 -1.75
C GLY A 342 16.29 17.05 -1.96
N ALA A 343 16.39 17.86 -0.89
CA ALA A 343 16.19 19.30 -0.98
C ALA A 343 17.11 19.97 -2.01
N ARG A 344 18.38 19.56 -2.10
CA ARG A 344 19.34 20.08 -3.09
C ARG A 344 18.98 19.72 -4.54
N GLY A 345 18.16 18.70 -4.76
CA GLY A 345 17.63 18.37 -6.09
C GLY A 345 16.51 19.30 -6.55
N GLU A 346 15.96 20.11 -5.64
CA GLU A 346 14.78 20.94 -5.90
C GLU A 346 15.17 22.37 -6.27
N ARG A 347 14.28 23.04 -7.02
CA ARG A 347 14.52 24.40 -7.51
C ARG A 347 14.59 25.41 -6.38
N SER A 348 13.71 25.25 -5.39
CA SER A 348 13.57 26.16 -4.25
C SER A 348 13.68 25.42 -2.92
N TYR A 349 14.68 25.77 -2.10
CA TYR A 349 14.84 25.20 -0.76
C TYR A 349 15.60 26.15 0.17
N VAL A 350 15.46 25.92 1.48
CA VAL A 350 16.29 26.54 2.52
C VAL A 350 16.83 25.49 3.49
N ILE A 351 18.04 25.68 3.99
CA ILE A 351 18.60 24.95 5.13
C ILE A 351 18.91 25.96 6.23
N THR A 352 18.28 25.76 7.39
CA THR A 352 18.43 26.61 8.56
C THR A 352 19.78 26.41 9.26
N LYS A 353 20.13 27.26 10.23
CA LYS A 353 21.39 27.13 10.98
C LYS A 353 21.43 25.84 11.80
N GLN A 354 20.27 25.34 12.24
CA GLN A 354 20.13 24.04 12.90
C GLN A 354 20.34 22.87 11.95
N GLY A 355 20.33 23.14 10.63
CA GLY A 355 20.66 22.19 9.59
C GLY A 355 19.50 21.39 9.04
N THR A 356 18.26 21.79 9.34
CA THR A 356 17.06 21.16 8.82
C THR A 356 16.79 21.66 7.40
N PRO A 357 16.74 20.77 6.40
CA PRO A 357 16.39 21.13 5.02
C PRO A 357 14.88 21.22 4.84
N PHE A 358 14.43 22.29 4.19
CA PHE A 358 13.05 22.52 3.80
C PHE A 358 12.99 22.81 2.31
N THR A 359 12.33 21.93 1.57
CA THR A 359 11.97 22.17 0.17
C THR A 359 10.72 23.04 0.13
N VAL A 360 10.70 24.02 -0.77
CA VAL A 360 9.48 24.78 -1.09
C VAL A 360 8.83 24.15 -2.32
N LYS A 361 7.73 23.42 -2.11
CA LYS A 361 7.00 22.71 -3.16
C LYS A 361 5.98 23.59 -3.86
N ALA A 362 5.48 24.63 -3.19
CA ALA A 362 4.71 25.69 -3.82
C ALA A 362 5.00 27.02 -3.11
N PRO A 363 5.39 28.09 -3.83
CA PRO A 363 5.78 28.06 -5.24
C PRO A 363 7.06 27.23 -5.44
N GLU A 364 7.09 26.41 -6.49
CA GLU A 364 8.30 25.68 -6.90
C GLU A 364 9.36 26.67 -7.40
N ASP A 365 8.90 27.74 -8.06
CA ASP A 365 9.72 28.87 -8.49
C ASP A 365 9.58 30.03 -7.49
N ALA A 366 10.36 29.99 -6.41
CA ALA A 366 10.43 31.07 -5.43
C ALA A 366 11.69 31.91 -5.65
N ASN A 367 11.57 33.24 -5.62
CA ASN A 367 12.75 34.11 -5.66
C ASN A 367 13.40 34.28 -4.26
N ALA A 368 14.51 35.00 -4.22
CA ALA A 368 15.28 35.20 -2.98
C ALA A 368 14.47 35.87 -1.87
N GLU A 369 13.58 36.82 -2.20
CA GLU A 369 12.75 37.55 -1.24
C GLU A 369 11.68 36.63 -0.62
N GLN A 370 11.01 35.84 -1.46
CA GLN A 370 10.05 34.83 -1.05
C GLN A 370 10.69 33.76 -0.16
N LEU A 371 11.88 33.27 -0.52
CA LEU A 371 12.61 32.34 0.34
C LEU A 371 13.11 32.97 1.63
N ALA A 372 13.49 34.25 1.61
CA ALA A 372 13.90 34.93 2.83
C ALA A 372 12.73 35.04 3.82
N PHE A 373 11.52 35.30 3.33
CA PHE A 373 10.30 35.31 4.12
C PHE A 373 10.04 33.97 4.82
N VAL A 374 10.02 32.87 4.05
CA VAL A 374 9.82 31.51 4.59
C VAL A 374 10.96 31.13 5.54
N GLY A 375 12.21 31.35 5.12
CA GLY A 375 13.41 31.01 5.87
C GLY A 375 13.48 31.71 7.22
N ARG A 376 13.13 33.00 7.30
CA ARG A 376 13.05 33.72 8.59
C ARG A 376 12.07 33.04 9.54
N LYS A 377 10.88 32.66 9.07
CA LYS A 377 9.86 32.03 9.92
C LYS A 377 10.33 30.66 10.43
N LEU A 378 10.86 29.82 9.54
CA LEU A 378 11.40 28.51 9.91
C LEU A 378 12.55 28.63 10.93
N GLN A 379 13.45 29.59 10.71
CA GLN A 379 14.56 29.83 11.63
C GLN A 379 14.08 30.27 13.02
N ARG A 380 13.13 31.21 13.09
CA ARG A 380 12.53 31.67 14.34
C ARG A 380 11.78 30.57 15.07
N LEU A 381 11.13 29.69 14.32
CA LEU A 381 10.43 28.52 14.86
C LEU A 381 11.41 27.52 15.47
N GLU A 382 12.47 27.16 14.75
CA GLU A 382 13.49 26.23 15.27
C GLU A 382 14.21 26.78 16.51
N ASP A 383 14.45 28.08 16.55
CA ASP A 383 14.98 28.75 17.73
C ASP A 383 14.01 28.66 18.92
N ALA A 384 12.72 28.86 18.67
CA ALA A 384 11.68 28.79 19.70
C ALA A 384 11.53 27.37 20.27
N ILE A 385 11.39 26.34 19.43
CA ILE A 385 11.20 24.95 19.89
C ILE A 385 12.48 24.38 20.53
N SER A 386 13.67 24.87 20.14
CA SER A 386 14.94 24.49 20.77
C SER A 386 15.11 25.08 22.17
N SER A 387 14.35 26.13 22.52
CA SER A 387 14.44 26.81 23.80
C SER A 387 13.62 26.09 24.88
N PRO A 388 14.12 25.97 26.13
CA PRO A 388 13.34 25.43 27.25
C PRO A 388 12.05 26.20 27.54
N THR A 389 11.98 27.49 27.18
CA THR A 389 10.79 28.33 27.38
C THR A 389 9.83 28.30 26.20
N GLY A 390 10.18 27.60 25.12
CA GLY A 390 9.43 27.62 23.87
C GLY A 390 9.50 28.98 23.15
N ARG A 391 10.35 29.92 23.58
CA ARG A 391 10.50 31.26 23.00
C ARG A 391 11.85 31.45 22.32
N ASN A 392 11.85 32.13 21.19
CA ASN A 392 13.08 32.54 20.50
C ASN A 392 13.67 33.84 21.10
N SER A 393 14.77 34.32 20.55
CA SER A 393 15.45 35.54 21.02
C SER A 393 14.67 36.83 20.78
N GLN A 394 13.66 36.81 19.91
CA GLN A 394 12.73 37.93 19.67
C GLN A 394 11.53 37.90 20.62
N GLY A 395 11.46 36.89 21.50
CA GLY A 395 10.37 36.72 22.45
C GLY A 395 9.15 36.01 21.87
N GLU A 396 9.08 35.68 20.58
CA GLU A 396 7.95 34.92 20.01
C GLU A 396 7.95 33.49 20.57
N HIS A 397 6.79 33.02 21.04
CA HIS A 397 6.59 31.63 21.44
C HIS A 397 6.28 30.76 20.22
N PHE A 398 6.67 29.47 20.24
CA PHE A 398 6.47 28.58 19.10
C PHE A 398 4.99 28.47 18.69
N SER A 399 4.05 28.57 19.64
CA SER A 399 2.60 28.54 19.37
C SER A 399 2.08 29.75 18.62
N GLU A 400 2.87 30.81 18.48
CA GLU A 400 2.57 31.99 17.64
C GLU A 400 3.02 31.75 16.18
N LEU A 401 3.89 30.77 15.95
CA LEU A 401 4.50 30.47 14.65
C LEU A 401 3.90 29.22 13.97
N ILE A 402 3.33 28.30 14.75
CA ILE A 402 2.67 27.08 14.27
C ILE A 402 1.23 26.97 14.74
N ASP A 403 0.40 26.30 13.95
CA ASP A 403 -0.92 25.85 14.38
C ASP A 403 -0.77 24.60 15.26
N VAL A 404 -0.61 24.80 16.57
CA VAL A 404 -0.38 23.72 17.54
C VAL A 404 -1.38 22.55 17.39
N PRO A 405 -2.70 22.79 17.17
CA PRO A 405 -3.66 21.71 16.96
C PRO A 405 -3.37 20.83 15.73
N SER A 406 -3.01 21.39 14.57
CA SER A 406 -2.66 20.58 13.38
C SER A 406 -1.42 19.73 13.62
N TRP A 407 -0.37 20.29 14.22
CA TRP A 407 0.86 19.55 14.54
C TRP A 407 0.62 18.42 15.55
N ALA A 408 -0.24 18.65 16.55
CA ALA A 408 -0.61 17.63 17.52
C ALA A 408 -1.39 16.47 16.88
N ARG A 409 -2.34 16.78 15.98
CA ARG A 409 -3.10 15.77 15.22
C ARG A 409 -2.18 15.00 14.26
N TYR A 410 -1.35 15.71 13.49
CA TYR A 410 -0.41 15.12 12.54
C TYR A 410 0.57 14.18 13.24
N TYR A 411 1.17 14.62 14.36
CA TYR A 411 2.02 13.75 15.18
C TYR A 411 1.32 12.44 15.56
N LEU A 412 0.07 12.52 16.04
CA LEU A 412 -0.67 11.31 16.44
C LEU A 412 -1.01 10.40 15.26
N VAL A 413 -1.27 10.94 14.07
CA VAL A 413 -1.47 10.13 12.86
C VAL A 413 -0.17 9.39 12.50
N GLN A 414 0.97 10.10 12.47
CA GLN A 414 2.28 9.49 12.21
C GLN A 414 2.69 8.48 13.29
N GLU A 415 2.28 8.71 14.54
CA GLU A 415 2.51 7.83 15.68
C GLU A 415 1.63 6.57 15.64
N MET A 416 0.38 6.70 15.16
CA MET A 416 -0.53 5.58 14.95
C MET A 416 -0.04 4.67 13.82
N THR A 417 0.40 5.26 12.72
CA THR A 417 0.94 4.51 11.58
C THR A 417 2.37 4.04 11.85
N ALA A 418 3.07 4.67 12.79
CA ALA A 418 4.51 4.52 13.00
C ALA A 418 5.30 4.72 11.70
N ASN A 419 5.07 5.88 11.09
CA ASN A 419 5.80 6.31 9.90
C ASN A 419 7.21 6.76 10.28
N ASP A 420 8.22 5.99 9.87
CA ASP A 420 9.62 6.28 10.16
C ASP A 420 10.16 7.47 9.36
N ASP A 421 9.54 7.81 8.22
CA ASP A 421 9.95 8.96 7.41
C ASP A 421 9.49 10.28 8.03
N ALA A 422 8.42 10.26 8.82
CA ALA A 422 7.86 11.45 9.47
C ALA A 422 8.92 12.22 10.28
N PHE A 423 8.90 13.55 10.12
CA PHE A 423 9.82 14.51 10.71
C PHE A 423 11.31 14.33 10.30
N LYS A 424 11.58 13.57 9.23
CA LYS A 424 12.89 13.41 8.56
C LYS A 424 12.82 13.79 7.08
N SER A 425 11.84 13.20 6.40
CA SER A 425 11.46 13.33 4.99
C SER A 425 9.94 13.27 4.89
N SER A 426 9.35 13.50 3.70
CA SER A 426 7.92 13.24 3.44
C SER A 426 6.97 13.94 4.43
N THR A 427 7.44 15.02 5.06
CA THR A 427 6.73 15.75 6.12
C THR A 427 6.33 17.09 5.57
N TYR A 428 5.11 17.13 5.06
CA TYR A 428 4.55 18.33 4.48
C TYR A 428 4.03 19.28 5.55
N MET A 429 4.11 20.57 5.25
CA MET A 429 3.55 21.63 6.05
C MET A 429 3.21 22.81 5.15
N TYR A 430 2.28 23.63 5.58
CA TYR A 430 1.85 24.77 4.79
C TYR A 430 1.55 25.98 5.65
N MET A 431 1.57 27.15 5.01
CA MET A 431 1.01 28.38 5.56
C MET A 431 0.28 29.13 4.46
N ASP A 432 -0.69 29.93 4.85
CA ASP A 432 -1.45 30.79 3.94
C ASP A 432 -1.72 32.12 4.65
N LYS A 433 -1.87 33.22 3.89
CA LYS A 433 -2.25 34.54 4.45
C LYS A 433 -1.33 35.01 5.59
N GLY A 434 -0.03 34.74 5.46
CA GLY A 434 0.98 35.06 6.47
C GLY A 434 0.77 34.39 7.83
N GLY A 435 -0.17 33.45 7.93
CA GLY A 435 -0.63 32.85 9.17
C GLY A 435 0.35 31.82 9.73
N ALA A 436 -0.13 31.04 10.70
CA ALA A 436 0.67 30.00 11.35
C ALA A 436 1.06 28.86 10.38
N LEU A 437 2.15 28.14 10.68
CA LEU A 437 2.54 26.96 9.92
C LEU A 437 1.71 25.75 10.39
N HIS A 438 0.96 25.14 9.48
CA HIS A 438 0.15 23.95 9.70
C HIS A 438 0.90 22.68 9.25
N ALA A 439 0.67 21.55 9.92
CA ALA A 439 1.24 20.27 9.52
C ALA A 439 0.33 19.50 8.55
N GLY A 440 0.95 18.75 7.65
CA GLY A 440 0.32 17.88 6.67
C GLY A 440 0.31 18.44 5.24
N PRO A 441 -0.15 17.65 4.25
CA PRO A 441 -0.76 16.32 4.43
C PRO A 441 0.23 15.20 4.78
N VAL A 442 -0.28 14.04 5.20
CA VAL A 442 0.49 12.80 5.33
C VAL A 442 0.90 12.29 3.95
N TRP A 443 2.12 11.77 3.87
CA TRP A 443 2.68 11.20 2.66
C TRP A 443 3.61 10.02 2.98
N ASP A 444 3.85 9.16 1.99
CA ASP A 444 4.81 8.04 2.02
C ASP A 444 4.57 7.07 3.19
N ALA A 445 3.39 6.46 3.19
CA ALA A 445 2.93 5.58 4.26
C ALA A 445 2.96 4.08 3.88
N ASP A 446 3.67 3.68 2.84
CA ASP A 446 3.79 2.28 2.40
C ASP A 446 4.63 1.42 3.35
N ARG A 447 5.62 2.00 4.04
CA ARG A 447 6.49 1.32 5.03
C ARG A 447 5.99 1.41 6.48
N THR A 448 4.69 1.62 6.66
CA THR A 448 4.09 1.87 7.97
C THR A 448 3.42 0.62 8.55
N MET A 449 2.90 0.77 9.76
CA MET A 449 1.97 -0.14 10.40
C MET A 449 2.48 -1.57 10.51
N GLY A 450 3.76 -1.69 10.88
CA GLY A 450 4.43 -2.97 11.10
C GLY A 450 5.02 -3.63 9.85
N ALA A 451 5.03 -2.95 8.70
CA ALA A 451 5.87 -3.36 7.58
C ALA A 451 7.36 -3.37 7.98
N LEU A 452 8.09 -4.42 7.59
CA LEU A 452 9.55 -4.65 7.75
C LEU A 452 10.02 -5.26 9.10
N ASN A 453 11.16 -5.97 9.04
CA ASN A 453 11.81 -6.79 10.09
C ASN A 453 12.22 -6.05 11.39
N THR A 454 11.85 -4.78 11.55
CA THR A 454 12.13 -3.94 12.73
C THR A 454 10.92 -3.12 13.16
N ALA A 455 9.71 -3.64 12.93
CA ALA A 455 8.45 -3.02 13.34
C ALA A 455 8.57 -2.45 14.77
N PRO A 456 8.23 -1.18 15.01
CA PRO A 456 8.21 -0.63 16.35
C PRO A 456 7.26 -1.43 17.23
N ALA A 457 7.66 -1.63 18.49
CA ALA A 457 6.78 -2.26 19.46
C ALA A 457 5.48 -1.46 19.51
N VAL A 458 4.36 -2.15 19.28
CA VAL A 458 3.01 -1.55 19.18
C VAL A 458 2.64 -0.71 20.39
N ASP A 459 3.32 -0.92 21.52
CA ASP A 459 3.09 -0.25 22.78
C ASP A 459 4.03 0.94 23.09
N ARG A 460 4.99 1.24 22.20
CA ARG A 460 5.96 2.34 22.40
C ARG A 460 5.70 3.51 21.47
N VAL A 461 5.81 4.72 22.00
CA VAL A 461 5.89 5.92 21.17
C VAL A 461 7.03 5.77 20.16
N HIS A 462 6.75 5.89 18.87
CA HIS A 462 7.68 5.58 17.78
C HIS A 462 8.37 6.83 17.25
N VAL A 463 7.58 7.81 16.81
CA VAL A 463 8.10 9.02 16.16
C VAL A 463 8.79 9.92 17.20
N GLY A 464 8.32 9.88 18.45
CA GLY A 464 8.89 10.64 19.57
C GLY A 464 9.95 9.91 20.41
N ASP A 465 10.56 8.79 19.97
CA ASP A 465 11.58 8.05 20.75
C ASP A 465 13.01 8.64 20.55
N PRO A 466 13.72 9.10 21.61
CA PRO A 466 15.05 9.68 21.48
C PRO A 466 16.14 8.67 21.08
N ALA A 467 15.92 7.38 21.34
CA ALA A 467 16.84 6.32 20.98
C ALA A 467 16.79 5.99 19.47
N ARG A 468 15.77 6.47 18.76
CA ARG A 468 15.66 6.35 17.30
C ARG A 468 16.21 7.61 16.64
N VAL A 469 17.17 7.43 15.73
CA VAL A 469 17.89 8.51 15.06
C VAL A 469 16.92 9.46 14.34
N LYS A 470 17.01 10.77 14.66
CA LYS A 470 16.44 11.93 13.94
C LYS A 470 14.90 11.98 13.86
N PRO A 471 14.21 12.58 14.84
CA PRO A 471 13.47 13.79 14.44
C PRO A 471 13.55 14.88 15.51
N ARG A 472 14.49 15.82 15.31
CA ARG A 472 14.77 16.91 16.26
C ARG A 472 13.52 17.72 16.61
N TRP A 473 12.68 18.04 15.62
CA TRP A 473 11.51 18.89 15.79
C TRP A 473 10.49 18.30 16.75
N ILE A 474 10.11 17.03 16.57
CA ILE A 474 9.08 16.44 17.42
C ILE A 474 9.56 16.26 18.85
N HIS A 475 10.84 15.93 19.05
CA HIS A 475 11.46 15.89 20.38
C HIS A 475 11.38 17.25 21.08
N GLN A 476 11.74 18.30 20.36
CA GLN A 476 11.71 19.67 20.85
C GLN A 476 10.30 20.16 21.16
N LEU A 477 9.32 19.82 20.32
CA LEU A 477 7.91 20.11 20.57
C LEU A 477 7.38 19.32 21.76
N LEU A 478 7.64 18.01 21.85
CA LEU A 478 7.22 17.17 22.99
C LEU A 478 7.89 17.58 24.31
N ALA A 479 9.02 18.28 24.27
CA ALA A 479 9.61 18.90 25.46
C ALA A 479 8.76 20.07 26.00
N GLN A 480 7.91 20.68 25.17
CA GLN A 480 7.05 21.80 25.56
C GLN A 480 5.74 21.32 26.22
N PRO A 481 5.40 21.80 27.44
CA PRO A 481 4.16 21.42 28.11
C PRO A 481 2.90 21.72 27.29
N ALA A 482 2.86 22.87 26.60
CA ALA A 482 1.73 23.28 25.77
C ALA A 482 1.46 22.29 24.63
N PHE A 483 2.51 21.78 23.97
CA PHE A 483 2.36 20.81 22.90
C PHE A 483 1.92 19.44 23.42
N ARG A 484 2.50 18.96 24.54
CA ARG A 484 2.05 17.71 25.17
C ARG A 484 0.55 17.75 25.55
N SER A 485 0.09 18.88 26.08
CA SER A 485 -1.32 19.09 26.37
C SER A 485 -2.19 19.02 25.11
N ALA A 486 -1.76 19.66 24.02
CA ALA A 486 -2.45 19.61 22.74
C ALA A 486 -2.49 18.18 22.15
N VAL A 487 -1.40 17.42 22.24
CA VAL A 487 -1.35 16.00 21.83
C VAL A 487 -2.34 15.17 22.65
N LYS A 488 -2.35 15.32 23.97
CA LYS A 488 -3.31 14.59 24.83
C LYS A 488 -4.76 14.93 24.48
N GLN A 489 -5.04 16.21 24.24
CA GLN A 489 -6.38 16.67 23.83
C GLN A 489 -6.76 16.11 22.46
N ALA A 490 -5.89 16.23 21.46
CA ALA A 490 -6.13 15.73 20.11
C ALA A 490 -6.39 14.22 20.10
N HIS A 491 -5.66 13.44 20.90
CA HIS A 491 -5.91 12.02 21.05
C HIS A 491 -7.31 11.74 21.62
N ALA A 492 -7.67 12.41 22.72
CA ALA A 492 -8.94 12.18 23.40
C ALA A 492 -10.16 12.58 22.55
N THR A 493 -10.08 13.70 21.82
CA THR A 493 -11.25 14.30 21.18
C THR A 493 -11.34 14.02 19.69
N VAL A 494 -10.22 13.83 18.99
CA VAL A 494 -10.18 13.73 17.52
C VAL A 494 -9.61 12.39 17.06
N VAL A 495 -8.33 12.14 17.32
CA VAL A 495 -7.56 11.06 16.67
C VAL A 495 -7.95 9.69 17.21
N GLY A 496 -8.08 9.54 18.53
CA GLY A 496 -8.47 8.26 19.14
C GLY A 496 -9.76 7.69 18.54
N PRO A 497 -10.86 8.45 18.51
CA PRO A 497 -12.09 7.90 17.92
C PRO A 497 -12.10 7.83 16.39
N ALA A 498 -11.30 8.64 15.67
CA ALA A 498 -11.08 8.44 14.23
C ALA A 498 -10.42 7.08 13.95
N VAL A 499 -9.42 6.70 14.75
CA VAL A 499 -8.80 5.37 14.69
C VAL A 499 -9.82 4.28 14.99
N GLY A 500 -10.71 4.49 15.96
CA GLY A 500 -11.82 3.61 16.26
C GLY A 500 -12.74 3.33 15.05
N ALA A 501 -12.99 4.35 14.21
CA ALA A 501 -13.76 4.20 12.98
C ALA A 501 -13.02 3.35 11.94
N ILE A 502 -11.73 3.63 11.71
CA ILE A 502 -10.85 2.89 10.78
C ILE A 502 -10.80 1.39 11.12
N VAL A 503 -10.60 1.03 12.40
CA VAL A 503 -10.37 -0.36 12.84
C VAL A 503 -11.65 -1.15 13.13
N SER A 504 -12.81 -0.51 13.02
CA SER A 504 -14.10 -1.15 13.25
C SER A 504 -14.32 -2.32 12.27
N LYS A 505 -15.24 -3.24 12.61
CA LYS A 505 -15.47 -4.45 11.78
C LYS A 505 -15.98 -4.16 10.37
N THR A 506 -16.51 -2.97 10.15
CA THR A 506 -17.08 -2.46 8.90
C THR A 506 -16.49 -1.08 8.57
N GLY A 507 -15.25 -0.84 9.00
CA GLY A 507 -14.56 0.43 8.78
C GLY A 507 -13.65 0.38 7.57
N HIS A 508 -13.01 1.52 7.28
CA HIS A 508 -12.12 1.72 6.12
C HIS A 508 -11.11 0.59 5.89
N LEU A 509 -10.55 0.01 6.96
CA LEU A 509 -9.60 -1.09 6.83
C LEU A 509 -10.24 -2.37 6.30
N ALA A 510 -11.42 -2.73 6.78
CA ALA A 510 -12.13 -3.93 6.34
C ALA A 510 -12.58 -3.79 4.89
N ASP A 511 -13.06 -2.60 4.52
CA ASP A 511 -13.50 -2.29 3.15
C ASP A 511 -12.32 -2.35 2.19
N ALA A 512 -11.23 -1.65 2.49
CA ALA A 512 -10.02 -1.64 1.66
C ALA A 512 -9.43 -3.05 1.50
N ALA A 513 -9.35 -3.84 2.59
CA ALA A 513 -8.84 -5.21 2.54
C ALA A 513 -9.71 -6.12 1.66
N SER A 514 -11.04 -5.96 1.72
CA SER A 514 -11.98 -6.74 0.90
C SER A 514 -11.98 -6.31 -0.56
N GLU A 515 -11.70 -5.03 -0.84
CA GLU A 515 -11.60 -4.49 -2.20
C GLU A 515 -10.38 -5.06 -2.94
N VAL A 516 -9.23 -5.15 -2.26
CA VAL A 516 -7.96 -5.50 -2.91
C VAL A 516 -7.61 -6.98 -2.92
N GLU A 517 -8.36 -7.84 -2.23
CA GLU A 517 -7.96 -9.23 -1.95
C GLU A 517 -7.50 -10.00 -3.21
N ARG A 518 -8.30 -9.95 -4.29
CA ARG A 518 -7.96 -10.63 -5.56
C ARG A 518 -6.80 -9.93 -6.26
N SER A 519 -6.87 -8.62 -6.44
CA SER A 519 -5.85 -7.83 -7.14
C SER A 519 -4.48 -7.95 -6.48
N ALA A 520 -4.44 -8.05 -5.15
CA ALA A 520 -3.22 -8.27 -4.42
C ALA A 520 -2.61 -9.66 -4.69
N ALA A 521 -3.43 -10.69 -4.90
CA ALA A 521 -2.95 -12.01 -5.34
C ALA A 521 -2.38 -11.95 -6.77
N LEU A 522 -3.03 -11.23 -7.68
CA LEU A 522 -2.54 -11.02 -9.05
C LEU A 522 -1.24 -10.22 -9.08
N ASN A 523 -1.16 -9.15 -8.30
CA ASN A 523 0.05 -8.37 -8.14
C ASN A 523 1.21 -9.23 -7.63
N LYS A 524 0.96 -10.14 -6.68
CA LYS A 524 1.97 -11.09 -6.22
C LYS A 524 2.38 -12.05 -7.33
N LEU A 525 1.43 -12.63 -8.06
CA LEU A 525 1.71 -13.53 -9.19
C LEU A 525 2.60 -12.85 -10.23
N ARG A 526 2.31 -11.59 -10.57
CA ARG A 526 3.07 -10.80 -11.54
C ARG A 526 4.50 -10.48 -11.07
N TRP A 527 4.67 -10.05 -9.82
CA TRP A 527 5.93 -9.48 -9.34
C TRP A 527 6.76 -10.42 -8.47
N THR A 528 6.33 -11.67 -8.27
CA THR A 528 7.08 -12.69 -7.55
C THR A 528 7.49 -13.83 -8.49
N PRO A 529 8.70 -13.83 -9.04
CA PRO A 529 9.27 -15.05 -9.61
C PRO A 529 9.68 -15.94 -8.43
N SER A 530 8.99 -17.06 -8.20
CA SER A 530 9.42 -18.22 -7.39
C SER A 530 10.54 -18.01 -6.33
N GLY A 531 10.43 -17.01 -5.44
CA GLY A 531 11.39 -16.79 -4.33
C GLY A 531 12.07 -15.43 -4.18
N GLN A 532 11.75 -14.38 -4.96
CA GLN A 532 12.33 -13.04 -4.76
C GLN A 532 11.31 -11.91 -4.47
N SER A 533 10.39 -12.11 -3.53
CA SER A 533 9.76 -10.96 -2.85
C SER A 533 10.50 -10.70 -1.54
N VAL A 534 11.00 -9.48 -1.36
CA VAL A 534 11.63 -9.02 -0.11
C VAL A 534 10.58 -8.80 1.00
N VAL A 535 9.29 -9.02 0.71
CA VAL A 535 8.21 -9.05 1.71
C VAL A 535 7.41 -10.34 1.53
N GLY A 536 7.78 -11.34 2.34
CA GLY A 536 7.35 -12.74 2.26
C GLY A 536 5.97 -13.05 2.88
N SER A 537 4.92 -12.33 2.51
CA SER A 537 3.55 -12.66 2.90
C SER A 537 2.56 -12.53 1.73
N THR A 538 1.52 -13.35 1.76
CA THR A 538 0.34 -13.11 0.92
C THR A 538 -0.39 -11.85 1.43
N PRO A 539 -1.12 -11.13 0.57
CA PRO A 539 -1.89 -9.95 0.96
C PRO A 539 -2.84 -10.16 2.14
N ALA A 540 -3.51 -11.32 2.21
CA ALA A 540 -4.40 -11.68 3.33
C ALA A 540 -3.67 -11.80 4.68
N ARG A 541 -2.39 -12.20 4.67
CA ARG A 541 -1.55 -12.24 5.88
C ARG A 541 -1.18 -10.83 6.33
N ASP A 542 -0.97 -9.94 5.38
CA ASP A 542 -0.65 -8.54 5.62
C ASP A 542 -1.85 -7.70 6.08
N THR A 543 -3.06 -7.96 5.58
CA THR A 543 -4.28 -7.25 6.04
C THR A 543 -4.68 -7.65 7.46
N GLY A 544 -4.56 -8.94 7.82
CA GLY A 544 -4.76 -9.42 9.19
C GLY A 544 -3.71 -8.88 10.18
N HIS A 545 -2.45 -8.79 9.75
CA HIS A 545 -1.37 -8.11 10.47
C HIS A 545 -1.71 -6.64 10.72
N LEU A 546 -2.04 -5.91 9.65
CA LEU A 546 -2.35 -4.47 9.68
C LEU A 546 -3.47 -4.15 10.67
N ARG A 547 -4.54 -4.96 10.65
CA ARG A 547 -5.63 -4.86 11.62
C ARG A 547 -5.17 -5.06 13.05
N SER A 548 -4.42 -6.13 13.29
CA SER A 548 -3.91 -6.44 14.61
C SER A 548 -2.95 -5.36 15.11
N TYR A 549 -2.08 -4.85 14.24
CA TYR A 549 -1.17 -3.74 14.52
C TYR A 549 -1.95 -2.51 14.97
N LEU A 550 -2.93 -2.04 14.18
CA LEU A 550 -3.69 -0.82 14.48
C LEU A 550 -4.49 -0.94 15.77
N LEU A 551 -5.15 -2.07 16.02
CA LEU A 551 -5.88 -2.31 17.27
C LEU A 551 -4.94 -2.27 18.49
N ARG A 552 -3.78 -2.93 18.40
CA ARG A 552 -2.78 -2.95 19.49
C ARG A 552 -2.22 -1.55 19.74
N ARG A 553 -1.88 -0.83 18.66
CA ARG A 553 -1.33 0.51 18.68
C ARG A 553 -2.30 1.51 19.28
N HIS A 554 -3.56 1.45 18.87
CA HIS A 554 -4.65 2.27 19.40
C HIS A 554 -4.84 2.06 20.90
N GLY A 555 -4.94 0.81 21.36
CA GLY A 555 -5.09 0.50 22.78
C GLY A 555 -3.90 0.97 23.63
N ALA A 556 -2.67 0.82 23.12
CA ALA A 556 -1.48 1.25 23.83
C ALA A 556 -1.36 2.78 23.91
N LEU A 557 -1.54 3.50 22.81
CA LEU A 557 -1.53 4.97 22.82
C LEU A 557 -2.63 5.52 23.73
N GLY A 558 -3.83 4.93 23.70
CA GLY A 558 -4.90 5.24 24.66
C GLY A 558 -4.46 5.09 26.12
N SER A 559 -3.71 4.03 26.43
CA SER A 559 -3.20 3.77 27.79
C SER A 559 -2.11 4.76 28.21
N VAL A 560 -1.20 5.12 27.29
CA VAL A 560 -0.16 6.14 27.50
C VAL A 560 -0.80 7.49 27.84
N PHE A 561 -1.79 7.94 27.06
CA PHE A 561 -2.43 9.24 27.27
C PHE A 561 -3.42 9.27 28.44
N ALA A 562 -4.00 8.13 28.80
CA ALA A 562 -4.85 7.98 29.98
C ALA A 562 -4.06 7.92 31.31
N GLY A 563 -2.73 7.90 31.27
CA GLY A 563 -1.88 7.78 32.48
C GLY A 563 -1.90 6.39 33.12
N ASN A 564 -2.51 5.40 32.46
CA ASN A 564 -2.71 4.03 32.97
C ASN A 564 -1.74 3.03 32.34
N TYR A 565 -0.67 3.48 31.67
CA TYR A 565 0.32 2.57 31.10
C TYR A 565 1.10 1.85 32.21
N THR A 566 0.59 0.69 32.59
CA THR A 566 1.40 -0.43 33.06
C THR A 566 1.53 -1.33 31.85
N ALA A 567 2.73 -1.48 31.30
CA ALA A 567 2.99 -2.50 30.28
C ALA A 567 2.36 -3.81 30.78
N GLY A 568 1.37 -4.34 30.06
CA GLY A 568 0.63 -5.52 30.48
C GLY A 568 1.64 -6.61 30.82
N THR A 569 1.74 -6.96 32.10
CA THR A 569 2.73 -7.95 32.52
C THR A 569 2.25 -9.30 32.02
N LEU A 570 3.10 -10.02 31.28
CA LEU A 570 2.84 -11.40 30.91
C LEU A 570 2.51 -12.20 32.18
N PRO A 571 1.62 -13.22 32.11
CA PRO A 571 1.22 -13.94 33.31
C PRO A 571 2.46 -14.57 33.95
N ALA A 572 2.62 -14.37 35.26
CA ALA A 572 3.66 -15.04 36.03
C ALA A 572 3.47 -16.56 35.97
N ASN A 573 4.51 -17.32 36.35
CA ASN A 573 4.35 -18.76 36.50
C ASN A 573 3.35 -19.03 37.64
N GLY A 574 2.31 -19.82 37.37
CA GLY A 574 1.22 -19.99 38.32
C GLY A 574 0.07 -20.83 37.79
N THR A 575 -0.96 -20.99 38.62
CA THR A 575 -2.18 -21.73 38.28
C THR A 575 -3.29 -20.75 37.93
N TYR A 576 -3.91 -20.93 36.77
CA TYR A 576 -4.92 -20.04 36.22
C TYR A 576 -6.15 -20.80 35.76
N ARG A 577 -7.30 -20.13 35.84
CA ARG A 577 -8.48 -20.45 35.04
C ARG A 577 -8.41 -19.58 33.79
N ILE A 578 -8.57 -20.20 32.62
CA ILE A 578 -8.51 -19.53 31.32
C ILE A 578 -9.94 -19.35 30.83
N ASP A 579 -10.42 -18.10 30.85
CA ASP A 579 -11.82 -17.76 30.57
C ASP A 579 -11.99 -17.18 29.17
N ASN A 580 -13.05 -17.57 28.46
CA ASN A 580 -13.54 -16.89 27.26
C ASN A 580 -14.96 -16.41 27.55
N GLY A 581 -15.12 -15.11 27.79
CA GLY A 581 -16.37 -14.53 28.30
C GLY A 581 -16.82 -15.16 29.63
N ALA A 582 -18.02 -15.74 29.65
CA ALA A 582 -18.60 -16.39 30.83
C ALA A 582 -18.20 -17.87 31.01
N LEU A 583 -17.48 -18.45 30.04
CA LEU A 583 -17.08 -19.86 30.03
C LEU A 583 -15.57 -19.99 30.31
N SER A 584 -15.13 -21.21 30.65
CA SER A 584 -13.73 -21.54 30.92
C SER A 584 -13.27 -22.74 30.12
N LEU A 585 -11.98 -22.77 29.78
CA LEU A 585 -11.33 -23.98 29.29
C LEU A 585 -11.47 -25.10 30.33
N ASP A 586 -11.76 -26.30 29.85
CA ASP A 586 -12.15 -27.47 30.64
C ASP A 586 -11.65 -28.74 29.95
N VAL A 587 -11.05 -29.66 30.71
CA VAL A 587 -10.77 -31.01 30.20
C VAL A 587 -12.08 -31.80 30.17
N THR A 588 -12.47 -32.27 28.98
CA THR A 588 -13.77 -32.95 28.80
C THR A 588 -13.96 -34.08 29.81
N ARG A 589 -15.05 -33.99 30.58
CA ARG A 589 -15.43 -34.94 31.65
C ARG A 589 -14.38 -35.11 32.76
N ALA A 590 -13.53 -34.11 32.98
CA ALA A 590 -12.42 -34.16 33.94
C ALA A 590 -11.48 -35.37 33.74
N SER A 591 -11.39 -35.87 32.51
CA SER A 591 -10.63 -37.09 32.19
C SER A 591 -9.15 -36.95 32.58
N LEU A 592 -8.59 -38.03 33.14
CA LEU A 592 -7.14 -38.16 33.39
C LEU A 592 -6.40 -38.82 32.21
N ALA A 593 -7.14 -39.27 31.19
CA ALA A 593 -6.57 -39.99 30.07
C ALA A 593 -5.79 -39.05 29.13
N VAL A 594 -4.67 -39.56 28.62
CA VAL A 594 -3.99 -38.98 27.46
C VAL A 594 -4.97 -38.90 26.28
N ARG A 595 -4.84 -37.86 25.46
CA ARG A 595 -5.66 -37.58 24.27
C ARG A 595 -7.11 -37.15 24.57
N ALA A 596 -7.46 -36.86 25.83
CA ALA A 596 -8.77 -36.27 26.14
C ALA A 596 -8.87 -34.84 25.58
N GLY A 597 -10.05 -34.49 25.04
CA GLY A 597 -10.29 -33.18 24.43
C GLY A 597 -10.36 -32.04 25.45
N ILE A 598 -10.18 -30.83 24.94
CA ILE A 598 -10.35 -29.58 25.67
C ILE A 598 -11.57 -28.87 25.10
N GLN A 599 -12.40 -28.32 25.98
CA GLN A 599 -13.66 -27.68 25.62
C GLN A 599 -13.88 -26.38 26.40
N LEU A 600 -14.89 -25.60 26.01
CA LEU A 600 -15.47 -24.58 26.87
C LEU A 600 -16.58 -25.16 27.74
N TRP A 601 -16.55 -24.86 29.03
CA TRP A 601 -17.59 -25.29 29.96
C TRP A 601 -18.00 -24.19 30.95
N SER A 602 -19.17 -24.37 31.54
CA SER A 602 -19.61 -23.51 32.65
C SER A 602 -18.59 -23.60 33.78
N ARG A 603 -18.22 -22.45 34.35
CA ARG A 603 -17.34 -22.37 35.52
C ARG A 603 -17.88 -23.26 36.63
N ASN A 604 -17.11 -24.25 37.06
CA ASN A 604 -17.54 -25.23 38.07
C ASN A 604 -16.52 -25.42 39.20
N GLY A 605 -15.39 -24.71 39.17
CA GLY A 605 -14.36 -24.73 40.21
C GLY A 605 -13.54 -26.02 40.26
N SER A 606 -13.80 -27.00 39.40
CA SER A 606 -13.08 -28.27 39.36
C SER A 606 -11.63 -28.09 38.93
N THR A 607 -10.79 -29.07 39.29
CA THR A 607 -9.39 -29.14 38.84
C THR A 607 -9.26 -29.30 37.32
N ALA A 608 -10.32 -29.74 36.63
CA ALA A 608 -10.38 -29.81 35.17
C ALA A 608 -10.35 -28.43 34.48
N GLN A 609 -10.63 -27.35 35.21
CA GLN A 609 -10.61 -25.96 34.72
C GLN A 609 -9.40 -25.15 35.22
N LYS A 610 -8.47 -25.81 35.92
CA LYS A 610 -7.25 -25.19 36.46
C LYS A 610 -6.06 -25.62 35.62
N PHE A 611 -5.30 -24.65 35.12
CA PHE A 611 -4.14 -24.86 34.27
C PHE A 611 -2.92 -24.15 34.83
N ARG A 612 -1.84 -24.90 35.02
CA ARG A 612 -0.53 -24.37 35.39
C ARG A 612 0.17 -23.83 34.14
N LEU A 613 0.49 -22.54 34.15
CA LEU A 613 1.27 -21.86 33.13
C LEU A 613 2.71 -21.73 33.62
N VAL A 614 3.66 -22.24 32.83
CA VAL A 614 5.09 -22.11 33.11
C VAL A 614 5.79 -21.56 31.88
N ARG A 615 6.39 -20.37 32.00
CA ARG A 615 7.19 -19.73 30.97
C ARG A 615 8.61 -20.31 30.97
N GLY A 616 9.04 -20.84 29.84
CA GLY A 616 10.40 -21.31 29.59
C GLY A 616 11.37 -20.16 29.29
N SER A 617 12.66 -20.49 29.27
CA SER A 617 13.73 -19.57 28.84
C SER A 617 13.62 -19.17 27.37
N ASP A 618 12.97 -19.98 26.55
CA ASP A 618 12.62 -19.72 25.15
C ASP A 618 11.41 -18.78 24.97
N SER A 619 10.91 -18.19 26.07
CA SER A 619 9.78 -17.26 26.11
C SER A 619 8.41 -17.85 25.76
N TYR A 620 8.30 -19.17 25.59
CA TYR A 620 7.01 -19.88 25.42
C TYR A 620 6.47 -20.40 26.76
N TYR A 621 5.16 -20.54 26.85
CA TYR A 621 4.46 -21.17 27.96
C TYR A 621 4.19 -22.64 27.65
N THR A 622 4.41 -23.49 28.65
CA THR A 622 3.73 -24.79 28.74
C THR A 622 2.48 -24.59 29.59
N ILE A 623 1.33 -25.05 29.08
CA ILE A 623 0.03 -24.99 29.77
C ILE A 623 -0.32 -26.42 30.18
N THR A 624 -0.40 -26.71 31.48
CA THR A 624 -0.63 -28.07 32.00
C THR A 624 -1.91 -28.10 32.81
N ASN A 625 -2.81 -29.04 32.54
CA ASN A 625 -3.99 -29.20 33.39
C ASN A 625 -3.58 -29.70 34.79
N VAL A 626 -4.15 -29.09 35.84
CA VAL A 626 -3.82 -29.41 37.24
C VAL A 626 -4.37 -30.77 37.67
N ASN A 627 -5.52 -31.21 37.12
CA ASN A 627 -6.12 -32.49 37.46
C ASN A 627 -5.30 -33.68 36.93
N SER A 628 -4.97 -33.65 35.64
CA SER A 628 -4.32 -34.77 34.96
C SER A 628 -2.79 -34.70 34.97
N GLY A 629 -2.22 -33.51 35.19
CA GLY A 629 -0.78 -33.26 34.99
C GLY A 629 -0.34 -33.29 33.53
N LEU A 630 -1.28 -33.37 32.57
CA LEU A 630 -1.00 -33.45 31.14
C LEU A 630 -0.98 -32.06 30.48
N ALA A 631 -0.13 -31.90 29.46
CA ALA A 631 0.07 -30.65 28.76
C ALA A 631 -0.99 -30.43 27.68
N LEU A 632 -1.39 -29.17 27.49
CA LEU A 632 -2.20 -28.71 26.38
C LEU A 632 -1.40 -28.87 25.09
N ASP A 633 -1.93 -29.64 24.14
CA ASP A 633 -1.19 -30.19 23.01
C ASP A 633 -2.03 -30.08 21.72
N VAL A 634 -1.41 -29.64 20.64
CA VAL A 634 -2.04 -29.68 19.30
C VAL A 634 -2.00 -31.11 18.78
N LYS A 635 -3.17 -31.67 18.44
CA LYS A 635 -3.32 -33.07 18.03
C LYS A 635 -2.34 -33.46 16.93
N GLY A 636 -1.40 -34.33 17.29
CA GLY A 636 -0.39 -34.89 16.38
C GLY A 636 0.66 -33.88 15.90
N GLY A 637 0.74 -32.69 16.53
CA GLY A 637 1.59 -31.61 16.06
C GLY A 637 1.20 -31.06 14.69
N VAL A 638 -0.04 -31.31 14.24
CA VAL A 638 -0.49 -30.93 12.90
C VAL A 638 -0.77 -29.43 12.85
N ALA A 639 0.05 -28.73 12.07
CA ALA A 639 -0.06 -27.30 11.81
C ALA A 639 -1.11 -27.02 10.71
N ALA A 640 -2.40 -27.29 11.00
CA ALA A 640 -3.50 -27.07 10.06
C ALA A 640 -4.75 -26.48 10.74
N ASN A 641 -5.52 -25.70 9.97
CA ASN A 641 -6.75 -25.05 10.46
C ASN A 641 -7.76 -26.08 10.97
N GLY A 642 -8.37 -25.78 12.11
CA GLY A 642 -9.36 -26.65 12.74
C GLY A 642 -8.75 -27.87 13.43
N THR A 643 -7.41 -28.01 13.46
CA THR A 643 -6.76 -29.10 14.21
C THR A 643 -7.15 -29.02 15.68
N ASN A 644 -7.54 -30.16 16.23
CA ASN A 644 -8.00 -30.26 17.61
C ASN A 644 -6.89 -30.02 18.63
N VAL A 645 -7.23 -29.40 19.76
CA VAL A 645 -6.37 -29.31 20.94
C VAL A 645 -6.85 -30.31 22.01
N TRP A 646 -5.93 -31.09 22.54
CA TRP A 646 -6.19 -32.13 23.55
C TRP A 646 -5.14 -32.06 24.67
N GLN A 647 -5.26 -32.91 25.69
CA GLN A 647 -4.18 -33.08 26.68
C GLN A 647 -3.28 -34.27 26.32
N TYR A 648 -1.96 -34.12 26.45
CA TYR A 648 -0.99 -35.18 26.15
C TYR A 648 0.18 -35.23 27.15
N ARG A 649 0.91 -36.34 27.17
CA ARG A 649 2.11 -36.47 28.03
C ARG A 649 3.12 -35.40 27.62
N SER A 650 3.73 -34.74 28.60
CA SER A 650 4.75 -33.74 28.32
C SER A 650 5.90 -34.37 27.53
N ASN A 651 6.25 -33.79 26.38
CA ASN A 651 7.25 -34.31 25.45
C ASN A 651 8.18 -33.23 24.90
N GLY A 652 8.02 -31.97 25.33
CA GLY A 652 8.88 -30.85 24.95
C GLY A 652 8.72 -30.35 23.51
N SER A 653 7.83 -30.94 22.72
CA SER A 653 7.61 -30.56 21.32
C SER A 653 6.93 -29.19 21.18
N ASN A 654 7.04 -28.58 20.00
CA ASN A 654 6.35 -27.32 19.69
C ASN A 654 4.82 -27.43 19.76
N ALA A 655 4.26 -28.64 19.68
CA ALA A 655 2.82 -28.87 19.85
C ALA A 655 2.31 -28.52 21.26
N GLN A 656 3.21 -28.42 22.25
CA GLN A 656 2.90 -28.14 23.66
C GLN A 656 3.35 -26.75 24.12
N LYS A 657 3.88 -25.95 23.20
CA LYS A 657 4.41 -24.61 23.46
C LYS A 657 3.44 -23.55 22.97
N TRP A 658 3.18 -22.57 23.82
CA TRP A 658 2.18 -21.54 23.58
C TRP A 658 2.76 -20.15 23.84
N ARG A 659 2.64 -19.24 22.89
CA ARG A 659 2.93 -17.82 23.10
C ARG A 659 1.69 -17.15 23.67
N VAL A 660 1.89 -16.43 24.77
CA VAL A 660 0.84 -15.61 25.39
C VAL A 660 1.21 -14.14 25.19
N SER A 661 0.26 -13.33 24.75
CA SER A 661 0.44 -11.88 24.57
C SER A 661 -0.74 -11.11 25.14
N THR A 662 -0.48 -9.93 25.69
CA THR A 662 -1.49 -9.02 26.24
C THR A 662 -1.10 -7.58 25.94
N LEU A 663 -2.10 -6.69 25.89
CA LEU A 663 -1.91 -5.25 25.75
C LEU A 663 -2.21 -4.51 27.05
N ASP A 664 -3.18 -5.00 27.81
CA ASP A 664 -3.77 -4.35 28.97
C ASP A 664 -3.53 -5.12 30.28
N GLY A 665 -2.85 -6.27 30.21
CA GLY A 665 -2.65 -7.18 31.35
C GLY A 665 -3.92 -7.90 31.81
N ARG A 666 -5.03 -7.75 31.09
CA ARG A 666 -6.36 -8.29 31.46
C ARG A 666 -6.87 -9.29 30.45
N ASN A 667 -6.70 -9.00 29.17
CA ASN A 667 -7.08 -9.83 28.04
C ASN A 667 -5.83 -10.37 27.33
N TYR A 668 -5.85 -11.65 27.01
CA TYR A 668 -4.71 -12.40 26.50
C TYR A 668 -5.08 -13.13 25.22
N THR A 669 -4.19 -13.09 24.24
CA THR A 669 -4.23 -14.00 23.08
C THR A 669 -3.24 -15.14 23.33
N ILE A 670 -3.65 -16.36 22.97
CA ILE A 670 -2.83 -17.58 23.11
C ILE A 670 -2.61 -18.16 21.71
N THR A 671 -1.34 -18.31 21.33
CA THR A 671 -0.90 -18.75 20.00
C THR A 671 -0.01 -19.99 20.12
N SER A 672 -0.24 -21.00 19.30
CA SER A 672 0.61 -22.19 19.18
C SER A 672 2.01 -21.84 18.67
N ALA A 673 3.02 -22.56 19.15
CA ALA A 673 4.39 -22.47 18.62
C ALA A 673 4.59 -23.29 17.33
N LEU A 674 3.57 -24.04 16.88
CA LEU A 674 3.60 -24.68 15.57
C LEU A 674 3.53 -23.63 14.47
N LEU A 675 4.49 -23.70 13.56
CA LEU A 675 4.52 -22.92 12.34
C LEU A 675 3.82 -23.70 11.23
N THR A 676 3.18 -23.00 10.30
CA THR A 676 2.79 -23.60 9.02
C THR A 676 4.05 -24.12 8.31
N HIS A 677 3.96 -25.25 7.60
CA HIS A 677 5.09 -25.88 6.91
C HIS A 677 5.74 -25.02 5.80
N GLU A 678 5.27 -23.80 5.58
CA GLU A 678 5.84 -22.85 4.62
C GLU A 678 6.66 -21.78 5.34
N VAL A 679 7.98 -21.84 5.07
CA VAL A 679 9.02 -20.81 5.25
C VAL A 679 9.74 -20.78 6.60
N HIS A 680 11.04 -21.10 6.52
CA HIS A 680 12.06 -20.84 7.54
C HIS A 680 12.27 -19.31 7.72
N ASP A 681 12.43 -18.88 8.98
CA ASP A 681 12.95 -17.58 9.43
C ASP A 681 12.07 -16.32 9.35
N VAL A 682 11.02 -16.21 10.19
CA VAL A 682 10.76 -15.04 11.09
C VAL A 682 9.83 -15.46 12.26
N PRO A 683 10.22 -15.29 13.54
CA PRO A 683 9.32 -15.49 14.68
C PRO A 683 8.36 -14.29 14.87
N GLY A 684 7.06 -14.51 14.69
CA GLY A 684 6.00 -13.55 15.01
C GLY A 684 4.64 -14.24 15.24
N PRO A 685 3.66 -13.60 15.94
CA PRO A 685 2.34 -14.21 16.23
C PRO A 685 1.49 -14.56 15.00
N GLU A 686 1.96 -14.18 13.82
CA GLU A 686 1.18 -14.07 12.58
C GLU A 686 1.46 -15.22 11.61
N ASN A 687 2.39 -16.10 12.01
CA ASN A 687 2.74 -17.37 11.36
C ASN A 687 2.32 -18.57 12.23
N GLY A 688 1.62 -18.29 13.32
CA GLY A 688 1.19 -19.27 14.30
C GLY A 688 -0.32 -19.47 14.24
N PHE A 689 -0.78 -20.59 14.76
CA PHE A 689 -2.20 -20.80 14.94
C PHE A 689 -2.65 -20.24 16.29
N VAL A 690 -3.69 -19.41 16.32
CA VAL A 690 -4.34 -18.98 17.56
C VAL A 690 -5.28 -20.06 18.08
N LEU A 691 -5.48 -20.07 19.39
CA LEU A 691 -6.56 -20.85 20.00
C LEU A 691 -7.91 -20.35 19.49
N ASP A 692 -8.71 -21.27 18.97
CA ASP A 692 -10.05 -21.05 18.46
C ASP A 692 -11.05 -21.97 19.17
N VAL A 693 -12.05 -21.36 19.83
CA VAL A 693 -13.17 -22.05 20.48
C VAL A 693 -14.42 -22.12 19.58
N GLY A 694 -14.30 -21.87 18.28
CA GLY A 694 -15.40 -21.95 17.32
C GLY A 694 -16.53 -20.97 17.67
N PRO A 695 -17.80 -21.43 17.79
CA PRO A 695 -18.93 -20.56 18.14
C PRO A 695 -18.85 -19.91 19.53
N GLY A 696 -17.91 -20.34 20.38
CA GLY A 696 -17.75 -19.79 21.73
C GLY A 696 -18.87 -20.17 22.70
N THR A 697 -19.62 -21.24 22.40
CA THR A 697 -20.72 -21.74 23.23
C THR A 697 -20.29 -22.92 24.10
N LYS A 698 -21.08 -23.23 25.13
CA LYS A 698 -20.81 -24.35 26.06
C LYS A 698 -20.68 -25.67 25.28
N GLY A 699 -19.61 -26.42 25.54
CA GLY A 699 -19.28 -27.67 24.88
C GLY A 699 -18.46 -27.50 23.59
N SER A 700 -18.18 -26.27 23.16
CA SER A 700 -17.32 -26.04 21.99
C SER A 700 -15.93 -26.62 22.22
N ALA A 701 -15.45 -27.42 21.27
CA ALA A 701 -14.11 -27.99 21.31
C ALA A 701 -13.04 -26.94 20.99
N LEU A 702 -11.90 -27.03 21.66
CA LEU A 702 -10.76 -26.15 21.42
C LEU A 702 -9.97 -26.65 20.20
N ARG A 703 -9.71 -25.74 19.27
CA ARG A 703 -8.96 -25.98 18.04
C ARG A 703 -7.89 -24.92 17.88
N ILE A 704 -7.04 -25.11 16.87
CA ILE A 704 -6.15 -24.07 16.39
C ILE A 704 -6.65 -23.55 15.03
N ALA A 705 -6.56 -22.25 14.81
CA ALA A 705 -6.89 -21.61 13.55
C ALA A 705 -5.80 -20.60 13.19
N GLN A 706 -5.52 -20.41 11.91
CA GLN A 706 -4.61 -19.39 11.45
C GLN A 706 -5.12 -18.02 11.91
N SER A 707 -4.23 -17.24 12.52
CA SER A 707 -4.53 -15.90 13.04
C SER A 707 -5.04 -14.92 11.97
N THR A 708 -4.87 -15.25 10.69
CA THR A 708 -5.27 -14.44 9.53
C THR A 708 -6.71 -14.71 9.06
N LEU A 709 -7.30 -15.86 9.40
CA LEU A 709 -8.64 -16.28 8.92
C LEU A 709 -9.75 -16.10 9.96
N ARG A 710 -9.39 -15.70 11.18
CA ARG A 710 -10.30 -15.54 12.32
C ARG A 710 -9.88 -14.35 13.17
N THR A 711 -10.84 -13.61 13.71
CA THR A 711 -10.57 -12.64 14.78
C THR A 711 -9.92 -13.35 15.95
N ASN A 712 -8.78 -12.83 16.42
CA ASN A 712 -8.10 -13.33 17.61
C ASN A 712 -9.07 -13.35 18.80
N GLN A 713 -9.33 -14.53 19.33
CA GLN A 713 -10.16 -14.67 20.51
C GLN A 713 -9.35 -14.27 21.74
N GLU A 714 -9.97 -13.46 22.58
CA GLU A 714 -9.39 -12.99 23.82
C GLU A 714 -9.79 -13.90 24.98
N PHE A 715 -8.81 -14.14 25.85
CA PHE A 715 -8.96 -14.95 27.05
C PHE A 715 -8.59 -14.12 28.27
N ARG A 716 -9.31 -14.31 29.38
CA ARG A 716 -8.95 -13.74 30.68
C ARG A 716 -8.29 -14.82 31.53
N LEU A 717 -7.09 -14.54 32.02
CA LEU A 717 -6.37 -15.42 32.94
C LEU A 717 -6.66 -15.00 34.38
N THR A 718 -7.42 -15.83 35.11
CA THR A 718 -7.74 -15.58 36.52
C THR A 718 -6.88 -16.49 37.38
N ALA A 719 -6.01 -15.94 38.22
CA ALA A 719 -5.20 -16.71 39.17
C ALA A 719 -6.13 -17.50 40.11
N ASN A 720 -5.81 -18.77 40.35
CA ASN A 720 -6.53 -19.62 41.32
C ASN A 720 -5.82 -19.67 42.67
#